data_AF-A0A959FZX0-F1
#
_entry.id   AF-A0A959FZX0-F1
#
_cell.length_a   1.000
_cell.length_b   1.000
_cell.length_c   1.000
_cell.angle_alpha   90.00
_cell.angle_beta   90.00
_cell.angle_gamma   90.00
#
_symmetry.space_group_name_H-M   'P 1'
#
loop_
_entity.id
_entity.type
_entity.pdbx_description
1 polymer ?
#
loop_
_entity_poly.entity_id
_entity_poly.type
_entity_poly.pdbx_seq_one_letter_code
_entity_poly.pdbx_strand_id
1 'polypeptide(L)'
;IDGVTLDIDDVSGCGVQDGAIQLSLQGGNPPYEIAWTGATTGTLNVVSSSATIENLPQGGYFLTVTDGSVDACPFYIPLTVVNGPNADVSISSIDSVSCYGAADGCIQLEINDPLATISWNTGATGAEICDLPAGNYTATVSNGACENVIGPLSVAAPDSLIIKVAAIEDAACFGTFTGAISILTVGGTPPYSYAWSNGLTEASISGLAAGDYFVTVLDYNGCTAQAGPIPVAGVPPLEVMVLRQEISCFGNSDGQIQLNASGGEPPYAYAWNTGSNLPELTDLGPGSYSVTLTDFNGCLWSTSIELEEPPALQAILLNQLDATCTGLPDGELEVAGLGGTMPYQYAWSSGETDSLAENLLTGWYSLTITDANLCSYVLDSLRVGGAPEVLVNAEIVPASCLGGDDGALALNPVSGALPLEYEWSTGATSQVLTGLEAGSYTVTLTDAIGCMNTQNFIVAADQPINYSSSGIPPNCFGEDNGLIFLTGLNGAPPLNYQWNTGAGTNDLEDLTAGAYVCTITDATGCYLITDTIFLVDPPEIQITLEAIDSISCAGDMNAGIDVTVSGGLPPYLYTWNNDLTEVDIQGLGPGNYTLTVEDALNCAINGPIIAIPEPAPLVVTSMEIDSPIDCADNILDSIQLQISGGTLPYGVLWSNGDTTTYLTGAGSGEFDVSVTDAAGCQVTLVDIKIPNPAPVLELRLDSTALYPDDCANLPDAGDLRVLIEGGYPPYQYNWSHGVQNQTSEDTLEVNGLEEGFYNVTVTDDVGCTTVLSDMEILLPDPLNAFIQPGGIVDVLCKYGSTGSIQLNVVGGFPDYSYIWQTQLGATVSTLEDPLGLLAGQYRAIVRDQFGCEVATPFVTVDQPDSLLNVEYDIVDIFCFGQQTGSISTEIAGGAAPYDIHWSTGSTQVQITNLPAGLYSLTVSDDNNCVMLLDSLEVEGPDAPVMLESTQVGQVSCYDGHDGFIDLTVSGGTPGYSYFWSNGAFSQDLFNLPEGPYDCLIIDEKGCTLQTQI
;
A
#
# COMPACT_ATOMS: atom_id res chain seq x y z
N ILE A 1 29.03 -84.67 -58.14
CA ILE A 1 29.54 -84.58 -59.53
C ILE A 1 30.60 -83.50 -59.52
N ASP A 2 31.80 -83.85 -59.99
CA ASP A 2 33.00 -83.02 -59.80
C ASP A 2 33.39 -82.29 -61.10
N GLY A 3 32.84 -82.72 -62.24
CA GLY A 3 32.84 -82.01 -63.51
C GLY A 3 32.06 -82.76 -64.60
N VAL A 4 31.72 -82.06 -65.68
CA VAL A 4 31.13 -82.64 -66.88
C VAL A 4 31.86 -82.08 -68.10
N THR A 5 32.24 -82.95 -69.03
CA THR A 5 32.76 -82.55 -70.35
C THR A 5 31.74 -82.92 -71.42
N LEU A 6 31.56 -82.03 -72.39
CA LEU A 6 30.62 -82.19 -73.50
C LEU A 6 31.36 -82.44 -74.81
N ASP A 7 30.75 -83.23 -75.68
CA ASP A 7 31.01 -83.27 -77.12
C ASP A 7 29.65 -83.06 -77.83
N ILE A 8 29.62 -82.30 -78.91
CA ILE A 8 28.37 -81.81 -79.52
C ILE A 8 28.35 -82.16 -81.00
N ASP A 9 27.36 -82.94 -81.40
CA ASP A 9 27.04 -83.24 -82.79
C ASP A 9 25.94 -82.28 -83.26
N ASP A 10 26.29 -81.30 -84.08
CA ASP A 10 25.35 -80.34 -84.67
C ASP A 10 24.40 -81.03 -85.69
N VAL A 11 23.20 -80.47 -85.93
CA VAL A 11 22.22 -81.10 -86.84
C VAL A 11 22.73 -81.15 -88.28
N SER A 12 22.39 -82.18 -89.05
CA SER A 12 22.93 -82.34 -90.42
C SER A 12 22.22 -81.48 -91.48
N GLY A 13 21.09 -80.84 -91.14
CA GLY A 13 20.29 -80.02 -92.05
C GLY A 13 19.26 -79.14 -91.34
N CYS A 14 18.87 -78.03 -91.98
CA CYS A 14 17.89 -77.09 -91.40
C CYS A 14 16.55 -77.79 -91.09
N GLY A 15 16.11 -77.68 -89.83
CA GLY A 15 14.84 -78.26 -89.36
C GLY A 15 14.85 -79.79 -89.19
N VAL A 16 16.02 -80.43 -89.27
CA VAL A 16 16.20 -81.84 -88.92
C VAL A 16 16.42 -81.98 -87.40
N GLN A 17 16.03 -83.13 -86.85
CA GLN A 17 16.19 -83.48 -85.43
C GLN A 17 17.15 -84.68 -85.32
N ASP A 18 18.41 -84.45 -85.66
CA ASP A 18 19.47 -85.49 -85.66
C ASP A 18 20.75 -85.07 -84.93
N GLY A 19 20.76 -83.88 -84.32
CA GLY A 19 21.86 -83.44 -83.45
C GLY A 19 21.87 -84.18 -82.12
N ALA A 20 23.03 -84.16 -81.46
CA ALA A 20 23.22 -84.81 -80.17
C ALA A 20 24.18 -84.05 -79.24
N ILE A 21 23.95 -84.20 -77.93
CA ILE A 21 24.89 -83.76 -76.90
C ILE A 21 25.39 -85.00 -76.17
N GLN A 22 26.68 -85.27 -76.26
CA GLN A 22 27.37 -86.34 -75.55
C GLN A 22 27.97 -85.79 -74.25
N LEU A 23 27.54 -86.32 -73.11
CA LEU A 23 28.03 -85.96 -71.78
C LEU A 23 28.97 -87.05 -71.28
N SER A 24 30.17 -86.66 -70.82
CA SER A 24 31.05 -87.49 -70.00
C SER A 24 31.12 -86.93 -68.58
N LEU A 25 30.65 -87.70 -67.61
CA LEU A 25 30.48 -87.30 -66.21
C LEU A 25 31.71 -87.69 -65.39
N GLN A 26 32.28 -86.76 -64.64
CA GLN A 26 33.39 -87.01 -63.72
C GLN A 26 32.91 -86.91 -62.26
N GLY A 27 33.01 -88.01 -61.52
CA GLY A 27 32.56 -88.10 -60.13
C GLY A 27 31.03 -88.13 -59.96
N GLY A 28 30.59 -88.32 -58.72
CA GLY A 28 29.18 -88.52 -58.34
C GLY A 28 28.73 -89.98 -58.24
N ASN A 29 27.49 -90.19 -57.81
CA ASN A 29 26.90 -91.51 -57.55
C ASN A 29 25.77 -91.86 -58.54
N PRO A 30 25.89 -92.91 -59.39
CA PRO A 30 24.79 -93.33 -60.26
C PRO A 30 23.62 -93.95 -59.46
N PRO A 31 22.37 -93.90 -59.95
CA PRO A 31 21.95 -93.35 -61.26
C PRO A 31 22.05 -91.82 -61.32
N TYR A 32 22.32 -91.29 -62.51
CA TYR A 32 22.28 -89.87 -62.81
C TYR A 32 20.98 -89.54 -63.55
N GLU A 33 20.30 -88.47 -63.14
CA GLU A 33 19.22 -87.85 -63.90
C GLU A 33 19.79 -86.64 -64.66
N ILE A 34 19.74 -86.69 -65.99
CA ILE A 34 20.13 -85.59 -66.87
C ILE A 34 18.84 -84.94 -67.38
N ALA A 35 18.52 -83.76 -66.88
CA ALA A 35 17.42 -82.95 -67.39
C ALA A 35 17.96 -81.89 -68.38
N TRP A 36 17.23 -81.62 -69.45
CA TRP A 36 17.52 -80.49 -70.33
C TRP A 36 16.28 -79.68 -70.66
N THR A 37 16.47 -78.38 -70.83
CA THR A 37 15.47 -77.40 -71.28
C THR A 37 16.07 -76.53 -72.38
N GLY A 38 15.24 -76.08 -73.33
CA GLY A 38 15.71 -75.41 -74.54
C GLY A 38 14.73 -75.60 -75.70
N ALA A 39 15.24 -75.70 -76.93
CA ALA A 39 14.42 -75.98 -78.13
C ALA A 39 13.61 -77.29 -78.04
N THR A 40 14.08 -78.23 -77.22
CA THR A 40 13.26 -79.33 -76.66
C THR A 40 13.53 -79.45 -75.17
N THR A 41 12.57 -80.01 -74.42
CA THR A 41 12.72 -80.33 -73.00
C THR A 41 12.59 -81.84 -72.80
N GLY A 42 13.43 -82.42 -71.94
CA GLY A 42 13.39 -83.85 -71.63
C GLY A 42 14.22 -84.21 -70.40
N THR A 43 14.11 -85.47 -69.97
CA THR A 43 14.98 -86.06 -68.96
C THR A 43 15.45 -87.44 -69.40
N LEU A 44 16.69 -87.78 -69.05
CA LEU A 44 17.35 -89.04 -69.37
C LEU A 44 18.03 -89.56 -68.10
N ASN A 45 17.62 -90.75 -67.66
CA ASN A 45 18.22 -91.42 -66.51
C ASN A 45 19.27 -92.43 -66.99
N VAL A 46 20.50 -92.33 -66.50
CA VAL A 46 21.63 -93.21 -66.86
C VAL A 46 22.31 -93.80 -65.64
N VAL A 47 22.93 -94.96 -65.78
CA VAL A 47 23.78 -95.60 -64.74
C VAL A 47 25.26 -95.60 -65.12
N SER A 48 25.60 -95.19 -66.34
CA SER A 48 26.96 -94.99 -66.85
C SER A 48 27.46 -93.58 -66.55
N SER A 49 28.77 -93.40 -66.44
CA SER A 49 29.45 -92.09 -66.39
C SER A 49 29.53 -91.40 -67.76
N SER A 50 28.69 -91.81 -68.71
CA SER A 50 28.54 -91.23 -70.03
C SER A 50 27.09 -91.36 -70.48
N ALA A 51 26.59 -90.36 -71.19
CA ALA A 51 25.23 -90.30 -71.72
C ALA A 51 25.21 -89.55 -73.05
N THR A 52 24.27 -89.88 -73.92
CA THR A 52 24.03 -89.11 -75.13
C THR A 52 22.56 -88.72 -75.17
N ILE A 53 22.28 -87.44 -75.38
CA ILE A 53 20.96 -86.92 -75.70
C ILE A 53 20.89 -86.79 -77.21
N GLU A 54 20.13 -87.64 -77.88
CA GLU A 54 20.01 -87.71 -79.34
C GLU A 54 18.69 -87.12 -79.85
N ASN A 55 18.61 -86.84 -81.15
CA ASN A 55 17.44 -86.28 -81.85
C ASN A 55 17.09 -84.85 -81.40
N LEU A 56 18.10 -84.07 -81.05
CA LEU A 56 17.94 -82.66 -80.73
C LEU A 56 17.82 -81.85 -82.05
N PRO A 57 16.83 -80.95 -82.18
CA PRO A 57 16.92 -79.87 -83.16
C PRO A 57 18.04 -78.89 -82.81
N GLN A 58 18.39 -78.04 -83.77
CA GLN A 58 19.21 -76.85 -83.53
C GLN A 58 18.56 -75.95 -82.45
N GLY A 59 19.38 -75.44 -81.53
CA GLY A 59 18.93 -74.61 -80.41
C GLY A 59 19.93 -74.53 -79.26
N GLY A 60 19.70 -73.55 -78.37
CA GLY A 60 20.31 -73.52 -77.05
C GLY A 60 19.65 -74.50 -76.07
N TYR A 61 20.48 -75.16 -75.26
CA TYR A 61 20.12 -76.12 -74.23
C TYR A 61 20.79 -75.83 -72.89
N PHE A 62 20.00 -75.78 -71.81
CA PHE A 62 20.51 -75.85 -70.44
C PHE A 62 20.41 -77.29 -69.97
N LEU A 63 21.50 -77.83 -69.45
CA LEU A 63 21.55 -79.20 -68.94
C LEU A 63 21.79 -79.16 -67.43
N THR A 64 21.05 -79.98 -66.71
CA THR A 64 21.23 -80.20 -65.27
C THR A 64 21.50 -81.68 -65.07
N VAL A 65 22.61 -82.03 -64.43
CA VAL A 65 22.93 -83.40 -64.07
C VAL A 65 22.82 -83.55 -62.56
N THR A 66 21.91 -84.38 -62.10
CA THR A 66 21.74 -84.72 -60.68
C THR A 66 22.21 -86.15 -60.46
N ASP A 67 22.98 -86.40 -59.40
CA ASP A 67 23.38 -87.76 -59.02
C ASP A 67 22.43 -88.37 -57.98
N GLY A 68 22.43 -89.69 -57.87
CA GLY A 68 21.53 -90.46 -57.00
C GLY A 68 21.94 -90.46 -55.52
N SER A 69 22.74 -89.48 -55.08
CA SER A 69 23.05 -89.29 -53.66
C SER A 69 21.85 -88.75 -52.88
N VAL A 70 21.90 -88.87 -51.54
CA VAL A 70 20.82 -88.37 -50.66
C VAL A 70 20.71 -86.84 -50.66
N ASP A 71 21.80 -86.14 -51.00
CA ASP A 71 21.86 -84.68 -51.07
C ASP A 71 21.49 -84.15 -52.47
N ALA A 72 21.48 -85.04 -53.49
CA ALA A 72 20.97 -84.82 -54.85
C ALA A 72 21.28 -83.44 -55.47
N CYS A 73 22.50 -82.93 -55.25
CA CYS A 73 22.86 -81.58 -55.66
C CYS A 73 23.00 -81.48 -57.19
N PRO A 74 22.19 -80.65 -57.88
CA PRO A 74 22.24 -80.51 -59.32
C PRO A 74 23.53 -79.82 -59.77
N PHE A 75 24.25 -80.44 -60.70
CA PHE A 75 25.33 -79.80 -61.46
C PHE A 75 24.74 -79.13 -62.69
N TYR A 76 24.68 -77.80 -62.67
CA TYR A 76 24.21 -77.00 -63.80
C TYR A 76 25.32 -76.81 -64.83
N ILE A 77 25.03 -77.18 -66.06
CA ILE A 77 25.90 -76.97 -67.22
C ILE A 77 25.45 -75.66 -67.88
N PRO A 78 26.38 -74.73 -68.19
CA PRO A 78 26.04 -73.48 -68.87
C PRO A 78 25.45 -73.76 -70.26
N LEU A 79 24.84 -72.74 -70.85
CA LEU A 79 24.12 -72.84 -72.11
C LEU A 79 24.96 -73.50 -73.21
N THR A 80 24.54 -74.69 -73.59
CA THR A 80 25.14 -75.52 -74.63
C THR A 80 24.37 -75.31 -75.93
N VAL A 81 25.04 -75.00 -77.04
CA VAL A 81 24.37 -74.74 -78.31
C VAL A 81 24.58 -75.93 -79.24
N VAL A 82 23.49 -76.51 -79.74
CA VAL A 82 23.50 -77.40 -80.90
C VAL A 82 23.19 -76.53 -82.11
N ASN A 83 24.15 -76.35 -83.01
CA ASN A 83 24.00 -75.55 -84.20
C ASN A 83 23.27 -76.32 -85.31
N GLY A 84 22.90 -75.57 -86.35
CA GLY A 84 22.46 -76.12 -87.63
C GLY A 84 23.24 -75.45 -88.76
N PRO A 85 23.42 -76.14 -89.89
CA PRO A 85 24.44 -75.80 -90.86
C PRO A 85 24.18 -74.41 -91.44
N ASN A 86 25.21 -73.56 -91.45
CA ASN A 86 25.18 -72.16 -91.88
C ASN A 86 24.53 -71.19 -90.86
N ALA A 87 24.25 -71.63 -89.63
CA ALA A 87 23.77 -70.79 -88.52
C ALA A 87 24.59 -71.02 -87.22
N ASP A 88 25.89 -71.25 -87.40
CA ASP A 88 26.84 -71.65 -86.36
C ASP A 88 27.29 -70.47 -85.49
N VAL A 89 27.14 -70.61 -84.18
CA VAL A 89 27.26 -69.50 -83.22
C VAL A 89 27.73 -69.98 -81.85
N SER A 90 28.55 -69.15 -81.20
CA SER A 90 29.02 -69.34 -79.83
C SER A 90 28.95 -68.04 -79.02
N ILE A 91 28.99 -68.14 -77.69
CA ILE A 91 28.98 -66.99 -76.78
C ILE A 91 30.45 -66.60 -76.52
N SER A 92 30.80 -65.36 -76.81
CA SER A 92 32.17 -64.83 -76.63
C SER A 92 32.35 -64.21 -75.24
N SER A 93 31.45 -63.30 -74.84
CA SER A 93 31.40 -62.73 -73.49
C SER A 93 29.97 -62.39 -73.06
N ILE A 94 29.77 -62.32 -71.74
CA ILE A 94 28.60 -61.69 -71.10
C ILE A 94 29.15 -60.84 -69.96
N ASP A 95 29.16 -59.53 -70.16
CA ASP A 95 29.58 -58.55 -69.19
C ASP A 95 28.37 -58.08 -68.37
N SER A 96 28.50 -58.16 -67.05
CA SER A 96 27.46 -57.76 -66.09
C SER A 96 27.41 -56.23 -65.96
N VAL A 97 26.26 -55.67 -65.55
CA VAL A 97 26.16 -54.21 -65.33
C VAL A 97 27.07 -53.76 -64.19
N SER A 98 27.64 -52.56 -64.30
CA SER A 98 28.60 -52.05 -63.29
C SER A 98 27.94 -51.81 -61.92
N CYS A 99 26.69 -51.37 -61.93
CA CYS A 99 25.91 -50.98 -60.76
C CYS A 99 24.48 -51.56 -60.78
N TYR A 100 23.88 -51.72 -59.61
CA TYR A 100 22.47 -52.09 -59.49
C TYR A 100 21.57 -51.07 -60.22
N GLY A 101 20.79 -51.54 -61.20
CA GLY A 101 19.92 -50.69 -62.02
C GLY A 101 20.61 -49.92 -63.15
N ALA A 102 21.92 -50.09 -63.36
CA ALA A 102 22.59 -49.62 -64.56
C ALA A 102 22.17 -50.43 -65.80
N ALA A 103 22.49 -49.89 -66.97
CA ALA A 103 22.20 -50.46 -68.27
C ALA A 103 23.42 -50.35 -69.18
N ASP A 104 24.53 -50.89 -68.71
CA ASP A 104 25.86 -50.87 -69.35
C ASP A 104 26.46 -52.29 -69.53
N GLY A 105 25.67 -53.33 -69.25
CA GLY A 105 26.04 -54.71 -69.52
C GLY A 105 26.10 -54.96 -71.03
N CYS A 106 26.89 -55.96 -71.44
CA CYS A 106 27.04 -56.31 -72.85
C CYS A 106 27.07 -57.82 -73.07
N ILE A 107 26.53 -58.26 -74.20
CA ILE A 107 26.65 -59.65 -74.66
C ILE A 107 27.29 -59.63 -76.04
N GLN A 108 28.37 -60.39 -76.19
CA GLN A 108 29.06 -60.59 -77.47
C GLN A 108 28.97 -62.07 -77.88
N LEU A 109 28.47 -62.31 -79.09
CA LEU A 109 28.42 -63.60 -79.76
C LEU A 109 29.48 -63.65 -80.88
N GLU A 110 29.99 -64.84 -81.17
CA GLU A 110 30.87 -65.11 -82.30
C GLU A 110 30.14 -66.02 -83.30
N ILE A 111 30.08 -65.59 -84.57
CA ILE A 111 29.38 -66.26 -85.66
C ILE A 111 30.41 -66.83 -86.63
N ASN A 112 30.30 -68.11 -86.97
CA ASN A 112 31.25 -68.77 -87.88
C ASN A 112 30.84 -68.69 -89.37
N ASP A 113 29.62 -68.26 -89.69
CA ASP A 113 29.15 -67.98 -91.06
C ASP A 113 28.88 -66.47 -91.28
N PRO A 114 29.58 -65.81 -92.23
CA PRO A 114 29.38 -64.39 -92.55
C PRO A 114 28.04 -64.06 -93.26
N LEU A 115 27.21 -65.04 -93.61
CA LEU A 115 25.89 -64.83 -94.22
C LEU A 115 24.72 -64.93 -93.23
N ALA A 116 24.97 -65.34 -91.98
CA ALA A 116 23.93 -65.43 -90.96
C ALA A 116 23.56 -64.04 -90.39
N THR A 117 22.28 -63.84 -90.08
CA THR A 117 21.72 -62.62 -89.48
C THR A 117 21.22 -62.88 -88.07
N ILE A 118 21.51 -61.97 -87.13
CA ILE A 118 21.06 -62.05 -85.73
C ILE A 118 19.96 -61.03 -85.45
N SER A 119 18.90 -61.49 -84.78
CA SER A 119 17.90 -60.65 -84.12
C SER A 119 17.78 -61.01 -82.63
N TRP A 120 17.78 -60.01 -81.76
CA TRP A 120 17.60 -60.17 -80.32
C TRP A 120 16.13 -60.02 -79.93
N ASN A 121 15.72 -60.57 -78.78
CA ASN A 121 14.36 -60.35 -78.21
C ASN A 121 14.06 -58.88 -77.89
N THR A 122 15.09 -58.03 -77.81
CA THR A 122 14.98 -56.56 -77.72
C THR A 122 14.64 -55.88 -79.06
N GLY A 123 14.72 -56.61 -80.18
CA GLY A 123 14.60 -56.09 -81.54
C GLY A 123 15.92 -55.57 -82.15
N ALA A 124 17.03 -55.60 -81.40
CA ALA A 124 18.34 -55.26 -81.92
C ALA A 124 18.88 -56.31 -82.91
N THR A 125 19.85 -55.91 -83.75
CA THR A 125 20.48 -56.78 -84.76
C THR A 125 21.99 -56.64 -84.75
N GLY A 126 22.70 -57.76 -84.81
CA GLY A 126 24.17 -57.80 -84.74
C GLY A 126 24.68 -58.83 -83.74
N ALA A 127 25.98 -59.13 -83.80
CA ALA A 127 26.64 -60.11 -82.94
C ALA A 127 26.96 -59.58 -81.54
N GLU A 128 26.99 -58.26 -81.38
CA GLU A 128 27.22 -57.57 -80.11
C GLU A 128 25.96 -56.77 -79.75
N ILE A 129 25.60 -56.77 -78.48
CA ILE A 129 24.53 -55.94 -77.92
C ILE A 129 24.97 -55.45 -76.53
N CYS A 130 25.32 -54.17 -76.46
CA CYS A 130 25.66 -53.48 -75.21
C CYS A 130 24.50 -52.56 -74.77
N ASP A 131 24.75 -51.74 -73.74
CA ASP A 131 23.78 -50.87 -73.07
C ASP A 131 22.58 -51.65 -72.49
N LEU A 132 22.84 -52.87 -72.01
CA LEU A 132 21.82 -53.77 -71.48
C LEU A 132 21.64 -53.63 -69.96
N PRO A 133 20.39 -53.44 -69.48
CA PRO A 133 20.04 -53.68 -68.08
C PRO A 133 20.34 -55.12 -67.63
N ALA A 134 20.44 -55.34 -66.32
CA ALA A 134 20.45 -56.71 -65.79
C ALA A 134 19.13 -57.42 -66.12
N GLY A 135 19.22 -58.65 -66.62
CA GLY A 135 18.08 -59.36 -67.18
C GLY A 135 18.47 -60.52 -68.09
N ASN A 136 17.45 -61.10 -68.73
CA ASN A 136 17.57 -62.30 -69.56
C ASN A 136 17.27 -62.01 -71.02
N TYR A 137 18.25 -62.27 -71.89
CA TYR A 137 18.24 -61.94 -73.31
C TYR A 137 18.25 -63.21 -74.16
N THR A 138 17.62 -63.18 -75.34
CA THR A 138 17.68 -64.31 -76.28
C THR A 138 18.02 -63.80 -77.67
N ALA A 139 18.98 -64.46 -78.33
CA ALA A 139 19.37 -64.20 -79.70
C ALA A 139 18.83 -65.27 -80.64
N THR A 140 18.30 -64.85 -81.77
CA THR A 140 17.91 -65.70 -82.89
C THR A 140 18.92 -65.49 -84.02
N VAL A 141 19.66 -66.54 -84.37
CA VAL A 141 20.62 -66.55 -85.49
C VAL A 141 19.98 -67.27 -86.67
N SER A 142 19.94 -66.62 -87.83
CA SER A 142 19.17 -67.11 -88.98
C SER A 142 19.94 -67.02 -90.30
N ASN A 143 19.88 -68.08 -91.10
CA ASN A 143 20.42 -68.11 -92.46
C ASN A 143 19.52 -68.95 -93.37
N GLY A 144 18.80 -68.27 -94.28
CA GLY A 144 17.82 -68.93 -95.14
C GLY A 144 16.66 -69.56 -94.37
N ALA A 145 16.64 -70.89 -94.30
CA ALA A 145 15.62 -71.68 -93.60
C ALA A 145 16.12 -72.29 -92.27
N CYS A 146 17.38 -72.03 -91.89
CA CYS A 146 17.93 -72.37 -90.59
C CYS A 146 17.70 -71.19 -89.63
N GLU A 147 17.11 -71.44 -88.46
CA GLU A 147 16.91 -70.49 -87.36
C GLU A 147 17.32 -71.14 -86.03
N ASN A 148 18.33 -70.61 -85.35
CA ASN A 148 18.88 -71.13 -84.10
C ASN A 148 18.62 -70.11 -82.98
N VAL A 149 17.91 -70.52 -81.92
CA VAL A 149 17.52 -69.63 -80.80
C VAL A 149 18.35 -69.97 -79.57
N ILE A 150 19.05 -68.95 -79.05
CA ILE A 150 20.01 -69.04 -77.95
C ILE A 150 19.51 -68.18 -76.78
N GLY A 151 19.44 -68.76 -75.59
CA GLY A 151 19.22 -68.05 -74.33
C GLY A 151 18.18 -68.76 -73.44
N PRO A 152 17.86 -68.20 -72.26
CA PRO A 152 18.26 -66.87 -71.79
C PRO A 152 19.74 -66.72 -71.45
N LEU A 153 20.38 -65.72 -72.04
CA LEU A 153 21.68 -65.18 -71.65
C LEU A 153 21.45 -64.16 -70.54
N SER A 154 22.07 -64.36 -69.37
CA SER A 154 21.76 -63.57 -68.17
C SER A 154 22.85 -62.53 -67.89
N VAL A 155 22.49 -61.25 -67.99
CA VAL A 155 23.31 -60.12 -67.51
C VAL A 155 22.99 -59.92 -66.03
N ALA A 156 23.98 -60.11 -65.16
CA ALA A 156 23.81 -59.94 -63.72
C ALA A 156 24.05 -58.48 -63.29
N ALA A 157 23.63 -58.15 -62.06
CA ALA A 157 23.95 -56.91 -61.36
C ALA A 157 24.52 -57.21 -59.96
N PRO A 158 25.36 -56.34 -59.39
CA PRO A 158 25.67 -56.38 -57.96
C PRO A 158 24.42 -56.04 -57.12
N ASP A 159 24.43 -56.43 -55.84
CA ASP A 159 23.40 -56.01 -54.87
C ASP A 159 23.36 -54.48 -54.75
N SER A 160 22.18 -53.92 -54.46
CA SER A 160 22.02 -52.47 -54.31
C SER A 160 22.82 -51.92 -53.12
N LEU A 161 23.59 -50.84 -53.36
CA LEU A 161 24.35 -50.16 -52.32
C LEU A 161 23.40 -49.40 -51.38
N ILE A 162 23.36 -49.80 -50.11
CA ILE A 162 22.47 -49.28 -49.07
C ILE A 162 23.30 -48.75 -47.91
N ILE A 163 22.97 -47.53 -47.48
CA ILE A 163 23.51 -46.92 -46.26
C ILE A 163 22.46 -47.06 -45.16
N LYS A 164 22.87 -47.51 -43.96
CA LYS A 164 22.03 -47.56 -42.76
C LYS A 164 22.69 -46.74 -41.66
N VAL A 165 21.94 -45.85 -41.01
CA VAL A 165 22.40 -45.21 -39.78
C VAL A 165 22.38 -46.26 -38.65
N ALA A 166 23.51 -46.44 -37.99
CA ALA A 166 23.71 -47.42 -36.92
C ALA A 166 23.58 -46.77 -35.54
N ALA A 167 24.07 -45.55 -35.37
CA ALA A 167 23.91 -44.73 -34.17
C ALA A 167 24.01 -43.23 -34.50
N ILE A 168 23.36 -42.42 -33.67
CA ILE A 168 23.52 -40.96 -33.60
C ILE A 168 23.72 -40.63 -32.12
N GLU A 169 24.68 -39.78 -31.81
CA GLU A 169 24.89 -39.16 -30.50
C GLU A 169 24.75 -37.66 -30.68
N ASP A 170 23.87 -37.03 -29.90
CA ASP A 170 23.54 -35.61 -30.02
C ASP A 170 24.60 -34.71 -29.37
N ALA A 171 24.64 -33.43 -29.75
CA ALA A 171 25.54 -32.46 -29.13
C ALA A 171 25.05 -32.11 -27.71
N ALA A 172 25.87 -32.41 -26.70
CA ALA A 172 25.49 -32.39 -25.28
C ALA A 172 25.17 -30.98 -24.75
N CYS A 173 25.81 -29.96 -25.33
CA CYS A 173 25.57 -28.56 -25.03
C CYS A 173 25.43 -27.74 -26.32
N PHE A 174 24.64 -26.66 -26.26
CA PHE A 174 24.52 -25.70 -27.35
C PHE A 174 25.90 -25.19 -27.82
N GLY A 175 26.12 -25.15 -29.13
CA GLY A 175 27.38 -24.70 -29.74
C GLY A 175 28.59 -25.64 -29.55
N THR A 176 28.44 -26.80 -28.91
CA THR A 176 29.55 -27.76 -28.74
C THR A 176 29.63 -28.79 -29.86
N PHE A 177 30.86 -29.29 -30.06
CA PHE A 177 31.21 -30.28 -31.08
C PHE A 177 31.35 -31.67 -30.45
N THR A 178 30.31 -32.15 -29.74
CA THR A 178 30.37 -33.45 -29.04
C THR A 178 29.57 -34.57 -29.71
N GLY A 179 28.72 -34.25 -30.69
CA GLY A 179 27.89 -35.24 -31.37
C GLY A 179 28.69 -36.20 -32.24
N ALA A 180 28.06 -37.31 -32.63
CA ALA A 180 28.62 -38.34 -33.49
C ALA A 180 27.55 -39.02 -34.35
N ILE A 181 27.95 -39.54 -35.51
CA ILE A 181 27.12 -40.40 -36.37
C ILE A 181 27.94 -41.64 -36.75
N SER A 182 27.31 -42.81 -36.67
CA SER A 182 27.88 -44.06 -37.17
C SER A 182 26.97 -44.68 -38.23
N ILE A 183 27.51 -45.09 -39.37
CA ILE A 183 26.78 -45.75 -40.46
C ILE A 183 27.34 -47.12 -40.81
N LEU A 184 26.48 -47.97 -41.37
CA LEU A 184 26.79 -49.28 -41.91
C LEU A 184 26.39 -49.34 -43.38
N THR A 185 27.32 -49.75 -44.25
CA THR A 185 27.10 -49.93 -45.69
C THR A 185 26.96 -51.40 -46.06
N VAL A 186 25.97 -51.72 -46.89
CA VAL A 186 25.62 -53.09 -47.32
C VAL A 186 25.31 -53.08 -48.83
N GLY A 187 25.71 -54.12 -49.55
CA GLY A 187 25.58 -54.20 -51.02
C GLY A 187 26.67 -53.43 -51.77
N GLY A 188 26.57 -53.38 -53.10
CA GLY A 188 27.66 -52.88 -53.97
C GLY A 188 28.93 -53.74 -53.91
N THR A 189 29.99 -53.24 -54.54
CA THR A 189 31.30 -53.90 -54.68
C THR A 189 32.35 -53.24 -53.77
N PRO A 190 32.76 -53.85 -52.65
CA PRO A 190 33.78 -53.26 -51.77
C PRO A 190 35.18 -53.21 -52.43
N PRO A 191 36.08 -52.30 -52.01
CA PRO A 191 35.97 -51.38 -50.88
C PRO A 191 35.03 -50.18 -51.13
N TYR A 192 34.57 -49.56 -50.04
CA TYR A 192 33.77 -48.34 -50.06
C TYR A 192 34.61 -47.10 -49.72
N SER A 193 34.18 -45.94 -50.20
CA SER A 193 34.68 -44.63 -49.78
C SER A 193 33.52 -43.73 -49.36
N TYR A 194 33.75 -42.88 -48.37
CA TYR A 194 32.75 -42.03 -47.74
C TYR A 194 33.11 -40.56 -47.96
N ALA A 195 32.11 -39.72 -48.23
CA ALA A 195 32.26 -38.27 -48.32
C ALA A 195 31.07 -37.61 -47.59
N TRP A 196 31.34 -37.03 -46.43
CA TRP A 196 30.37 -36.30 -45.63
C TRP A 196 30.28 -34.81 -46.03
N SER A 197 29.14 -34.18 -45.77
CA SER A 197 28.89 -32.75 -46.03
C SER A 197 29.87 -31.82 -45.30
N ASN A 198 30.46 -32.26 -44.19
CA ASN A 198 31.50 -31.55 -43.43
C ASN A 198 32.94 -31.91 -43.86
N GLY A 199 33.12 -32.68 -44.94
CA GLY A 199 34.44 -33.05 -45.49
C GLY A 199 35.12 -34.25 -44.83
N LEU A 200 34.49 -34.91 -43.85
CA LEU A 200 35.00 -36.15 -43.26
C LEU A 200 34.81 -37.36 -44.19
N THR A 201 35.64 -38.39 -44.03
CA THR A 201 35.72 -39.54 -44.95
C THR A 201 35.65 -40.92 -44.28
N GLU A 202 35.24 -40.98 -43.02
CA GLU A 202 35.11 -42.24 -42.26
C GLU A 202 33.65 -42.72 -42.18
N ALA A 203 33.44 -44.01 -41.96
CA ALA A 203 32.10 -44.61 -41.78
C ALA A 203 31.45 -44.25 -40.42
N SER A 204 32.26 -43.80 -39.47
CA SER A 204 31.79 -43.21 -38.21
C SER A 204 32.52 -41.89 -38.03
N ILE A 205 31.78 -40.84 -37.69
CA ILE A 205 32.29 -39.48 -37.53
C ILE A 205 31.86 -38.93 -36.17
N SER A 206 32.74 -38.18 -35.52
CA SER A 206 32.52 -37.55 -34.22
C SER A 206 33.10 -36.14 -34.22
N GLY A 207 32.85 -35.37 -33.18
CA GLY A 207 33.23 -33.95 -33.17
C GLY A 207 32.19 -33.08 -33.87
N LEU A 208 30.92 -33.48 -33.83
CA LEU A 208 29.85 -32.85 -34.61
C LEU A 208 29.09 -31.82 -33.78
N ALA A 209 28.81 -30.67 -34.39
CA ALA A 209 27.80 -29.74 -33.88
C ALA A 209 26.39 -30.21 -34.29
N ALA A 210 25.37 -29.71 -33.61
CA ALA A 210 23.98 -29.92 -34.00
C ALA A 210 23.72 -29.42 -35.43
N GLY A 211 22.95 -30.18 -36.21
CA GLY A 211 22.64 -29.90 -37.60
C GLY A 211 22.48 -31.16 -38.47
N ASP A 212 22.18 -30.93 -39.75
CA ASP A 212 21.91 -32.00 -40.72
C ASP A 212 23.18 -32.42 -41.48
N TYR A 213 23.52 -33.70 -41.39
CA TYR A 213 24.65 -34.29 -42.09
C TYR A 213 24.19 -35.13 -43.28
N PHE A 214 24.94 -35.06 -44.37
CA PHE A 214 24.72 -35.85 -45.59
C PHE A 214 25.98 -36.64 -45.89
N VAL A 215 25.82 -37.90 -46.28
CA VAL A 215 26.92 -38.77 -46.69
C VAL A 215 26.67 -39.33 -48.09
N THR A 216 27.68 -39.21 -48.94
CA THR A 216 27.77 -39.94 -50.20
C THR A 216 28.75 -41.10 -50.02
N VAL A 217 28.33 -42.29 -50.39
CA VAL A 217 29.16 -43.51 -50.40
C VAL A 217 29.37 -43.95 -51.84
N LEU A 218 30.61 -44.20 -52.23
CA LEU A 218 30.96 -44.85 -53.48
C LEU A 218 31.49 -46.26 -53.19
N ASP A 219 31.11 -47.22 -54.02
CA ASP A 219 31.77 -48.53 -54.09
C ASP A 219 32.96 -48.52 -55.09
N TYR A 220 33.63 -49.66 -55.23
CA TYR A 220 34.81 -49.81 -56.10
C TYR A 220 34.50 -49.58 -57.59
N ASN A 221 33.28 -49.87 -58.04
CA ASN A 221 32.85 -49.67 -59.42
C ASN A 221 32.39 -48.22 -59.68
N GLY A 222 32.35 -47.38 -58.63
CA GLY A 222 31.86 -46.00 -58.71
C GLY A 222 30.36 -45.86 -58.48
N CYS A 223 29.68 -46.91 -58.01
CA CYS A 223 28.25 -46.86 -57.72
C CYS A 223 28.00 -45.99 -56.49
N THR A 224 27.16 -44.97 -56.63
CA THR A 224 26.88 -43.99 -55.56
C THR A 224 25.59 -44.30 -54.81
N ALA A 225 25.66 -44.26 -53.47
CA ALA A 225 24.49 -44.13 -52.60
C ALA A 225 24.60 -42.84 -51.78
N GLN A 226 23.47 -42.24 -51.42
CA GLN A 226 23.41 -41.06 -50.56
C GLN A 226 22.43 -41.29 -49.41
N ALA A 227 22.79 -40.78 -48.22
CA ALA A 227 21.91 -40.73 -47.06
C ALA A 227 21.97 -39.34 -46.43
N GLY A 228 20.81 -38.81 -46.06
CA GLY A 228 20.64 -37.49 -45.45
C GLY A 228 19.25 -36.90 -45.71
N PRO A 229 18.83 -35.87 -44.95
CA PRO A 229 19.52 -35.34 -43.77
C PRO A 229 19.57 -36.36 -42.62
N ILE A 230 20.73 -36.51 -41.99
CA ILE A 230 20.91 -37.22 -40.73
C ILE A 230 21.05 -36.14 -39.66
N PRO A 231 19.99 -35.88 -38.86
CA PRO A 231 20.03 -34.83 -37.86
C PRO A 231 20.86 -35.30 -36.65
N VAL A 232 21.85 -34.49 -36.27
CA VAL A 232 22.41 -34.48 -34.91
C VAL A 232 21.65 -33.39 -34.17
N ALA A 233 20.88 -33.74 -33.15
CA ALA A 233 20.19 -32.74 -32.35
C ALA A 233 21.19 -31.98 -31.46
N GLY A 234 20.74 -30.82 -30.97
CA GLY A 234 21.43 -30.05 -29.96
C GLY A 234 20.46 -29.65 -28.88
N VAL A 235 20.96 -29.58 -27.65
CA VAL A 235 20.21 -28.99 -26.53
C VAL A 235 20.03 -27.47 -26.80
N PRO A 236 18.87 -26.88 -26.50
CA PRO A 236 18.69 -25.43 -26.54
C PRO A 236 19.74 -24.69 -25.68
N PRO A 237 20.11 -23.45 -26.01
CA PRO A 237 21.02 -22.66 -25.17
C PRO A 237 20.48 -22.54 -23.74
N LEU A 238 21.37 -22.58 -22.75
CA LEU A 238 21.00 -22.33 -21.36
C LEU A 238 20.82 -20.82 -21.17
N GLU A 239 19.56 -20.40 -21.05
CA GLU A 239 19.12 -19.02 -20.87
C GLU A 239 18.67 -18.82 -19.43
N VAL A 240 19.00 -17.68 -18.84
CA VAL A 240 18.64 -17.35 -17.45
C VAL A 240 18.12 -15.93 -17.38
N MET A 241 16.85 -15.79 -17.02
CA MET A 241 16.27 -14.49 -16.67
C MET A 241 16.62 -14.18 -15.21
N VAL A 242 17.22 -13.01 -14.99
CA VAL A 242 17.53 -12.47 -13.67
C VAL A 242 16.42 -11.49 -13.28
N LEU A 243 15.78 -11.73 -12.15
CA LEU A 243 14.95 -10.74 -11.45
C LEU A 243 15.72 -10.30 -10.20
N ARG A 244 15.77 -9.00 -9.93
CA ARG A 244 16.44 -8.46 -8.74
C ARG A 244 15.60 -7.37 -8.08
N GLN A 245 15.71 -7.27 -6.76
CA GLN A 245 15.21 -6.17 -5.94
C GLN A 245 16.43 -5.50 -5.31
N GLU A 246 16.58 -4.20 -5.55
CA GLU A 246 17.63 -3.36 -4.94
C GLU A 246 17.38 -3.18 -3.43
N ILE A 247 18.38 -2.69 -2.70
CA ILE A 247 18.30 -2.48 -1.25
C ILE A 247 17.44 -1.24 -0.96
N SER A 248 16.48 -1.33 -0.04
CA SER A 248 15.48 -0.26 0.14
C SER A 248 16.06 1.00 0.79
N CYS A 249 16.99 0.85 1.74
CA CYS A 249 17.62 1.95 2.49
C CYS A 249 19.13 1.75 2.61
N PHE A 250 19.88 2.84 2.66
CA PHE A 250 21.32 2.81 2.94
C PHE A 250 21.64 2.00 4.21
N GLY A 251 22.48 0.98 4.10
CA GLY A 251 22.89 0.09 5.18
C GLY A 251 21.92 -1.05 5.50
N ASN A 252 20.80 -1.19 4.79
CA ASN A 252 19.94 -2.37 4.90
C ASN A 252 20.56 -3.59 4.21
N SER A 253 19.90 -4.74 4.37
CA SER A 253 20.21 -5.96 3.63
C SER A 253 18.91 -6.69 3.32
N ASP A 254 18.03 -6.04 2.56
CA ASP A 254 16.71 -6.50 2.15
C ASP A 254 16.58 -6.73 0.63
N GLY A 255 17.68 -6.57 -0.11
CA GLY A 255 17.77 -6.87 -1.53
C GLY A 255 17.60 -8.37 -1.81
N GLN A 256 17.19 -8.69 -3.04
CA GLN A 256 16.86 -10.06 -3.45
C GLN A 256 17.30 -10.33 -4.88
N ILE A 257 17.66 -11.58 -5.20
CA ILE A 257 17.94 -12.02 -6.57
C ILE A 257 17.26 -13.37 -6.80
N GLN A 258 16.47 -13.47 -7.87
CA GLN A 258 15.80 -14.69 -8.32
C GLN A 258 16.22 -15.02 -9.75
N LEU A 259 16.61 -16.28 -9.98
CA LEU A 259 17.01 -16.79 -11.28
C LEU A 259 15.97 -17.75 -11.84
N ASN A 260 15.48 -17.44 -13.04
CA ASN A 260 14.57 -18.30 -13.79
C ASN A 260 15.32 -18.87 -15.01
N ALA A 261 15.76 -20.12 -14.90
CA ALA A 261 16.55 -20.80 -15.94
C ALA A 261 15.69 -21.65 -16.90
N SER A 262 15.99 -21.56 -18.19
CA SER A 262 15.31 -22.26 -19.30
C SER A 262 16.31 -22.69 -20.38
N GLY A 263 15.97 -23.73 -21.15
CA GLY A 263 16.94 -24.37 -22.04
C GLY A 263 18.01 -25.15 -21.26
N GLY A 264 19.05 -25.65 -21.94
CA GLY A 264 19.86 -26.73 -21.36
C GLY A 264 19.04 -28.01 -21.09
N GLU A 265 19.63 -28.97 -20.39
CA GLU A 265 18.95 -30.18 -19.91
C GLU A 265 18.77 -30.13 -18.38
N PRO A 266 17.54 -30.10 -17.85
CA PRO A 266 17.31 -30.05 -16.40
C PRO A 266 17.63 -31.40 -15.71
N PRO A 267 17.94 -31.43 -14.40
CA PRO A 267 17.90 -30.32 -13.45
C PRO A 267 19.14 -29.42 -13.47
N TYR A 268 18.97 -28.16 -13.07
CA TYR A 268 20.07 -27.20 -12.94
C TYR A 268 20.63 -27.16 -11.51
N ALA A 269 21.94 -26.96 -11.40
CA ALA A 269 22.68 -26.73 -10.16
C ALA A 269 23.22 -25.30 -10.11
N TYR A 270 22.91 -24.58 -9.03
CA TYR A 270 23.35 -23.21 -8.78
C TYR A 270 24.58 -23.22 -7.87
N ALA A 271 25.57 -22.37 -8.16
CA ALA A 271 26.74 -22.15 -7.32
C ALA A 271 27.01 -20.65 -7.21
N TRP A 272 26.58 -20.05 -6.10
CA TRP A 272 26.80 -18.64 -5.79
C TRP A 272 28.13 -18.40 -5.07
N ASN A 273 28.72 -17.20 -5.21
CA ASN A 273 29.83 -16.75 -4.36
C ASN A 273 29.49 -16.69 -2.85
N THR A 274 28.20 -16.57 -2.52
CA THR A 274 27.67 -16.69 -1.15
C THR A 274 27.71 -18.12 -0.60
N GLY A 275 27.94 -19.13 -1.44
CA GLY A 275 27.88 -20.55 -1.10
C GLY A 275 26.47 -21.16 -1.16
N SER A 276 25.44 -20.38 -1.54
CA SER A 276 24.10 -20.89 -1.79
C SER A 276 24.04 -21.79 -3.03
N ASN A 277 23.08 -22.73 -3.03
CA ASN A 277 22.74 -23.61 -4.15
C ASN A 277 21.28 -23.48 -4.60
N LEU A 278 20.58 -22.43 -4.15
CA LEU A 278 19.19 -22.13 -4.51
C LEU A 278 19.14 -21.16 -5.71
N PRO A 279 18.03 -21.17 -6.49
CA PRO A 279 17.78 -20.17 -7.54
C PRO A 279 17.50 -18.77 -6.99
N GLU A 280 17.22 -18.66 -5.70
CA GLU A 280 16.80 -17.44 -5.02
C GLU A 280 17.76 -17.11 -3.87
N LEU A 281 18.07 -15.83 -3.73
CA LEU A 281 18.78 -15.24 -2.61
C LEU A 281 17.93 -14.09 -2.04
N THR A 282 17.74 -14.08 -0.72
CA THR A 282 17.08 -13.01 0.03
C THR A 282 18.06 -12.40 1.03
N ASP A 283 17.65 -11.33 1.69
CA ASP A 283 18.37 -10.69 2.80
C ASP A 283 19.78 -10.21 2.39
N LEU A 284 19.89 -9.66 1.17
CA LEU A 284 21.15 -9.22 0.57
C LEU A 284 21.42 -7.73 0.80
N GLY A 285 22.65 -7.41 1.17
CA GLY A 285 23.18 -6.04 1.18
C GLY A 285 23.75 -5.63 -0.20
N PRO A 286 24.25 -4.39 -0.33
CA PRO A 286 24.87 -3.91 -1.56
C PRO A 286 26.12 -4.73 -1.93
N GLY A 287 26.35 -4.92 -3.22
CA GLY A 287 27.55 -5.56 -3.76
C GLY A 287 27.31 -6.55 -4.89
N SER A 288 28.36 -7.31 -5.24
CA SER A 288 28.36 -8.18 -6.43
C SER A 288 28.16 -9.67 -6.07
N TYR A 289 27.12 -10.26 -6.63
CA TYR A 289 26.67 -11.63 -6.46
C TYR A 289 26.91 -12.40 -7.75
N SER A 290 28.00 -13.18 -7.80
CA SER A 290 28.33 -14.00 -8.96
C SER A 290 27.77 -15.41 -8.82
N VAL A 291 27.10 -15.90 -9.86
CA VAL A 291 26.53 -17.26 -9.95
C VAL A 291 27.15 -18.02 -11.11
N THR A 292 27.40 -19.31 -10.90
CA THR A 292 27.58 -20.29 -11.98
C THR A 292 26.40 -21.27 -11.94
N LEU A 293 25.66 -21.34 -13.04
CA LEU A 293 24.63 -22.33 -13.30
C LEU A 293 25.24 -23.49 -14.09
N THR A 294 24.93 -24.72 -13.72
CA THR A 294 25.31 -25.94 -14.46
C THR A 294 24.07 -26.77 -14.74
N ASP A 295 23.85 -27.20 -15.98
CA ASP A 295 22.75 -28.13 -16.31
C ASP A 295 23.16 -29.61 -16.11
N PHE A 296 22.25 -30.56 -16.39
CA PHE A 296 22.50 -31.99 -16.22
C PHE A 296 23.63 -32.54 -17.12
N ASN A 297 23.81 -31.95 -18.31
CA ASN A 297 24.86 -32.34 -19.26
C ASN A 297 26.21 -31.67 -18.96
N GLY A 298 26.26 -30.77 -17.96
CA GLY A 298 27.46 -30.04 -17.57
C GLY A 298 27.67 -28.73 -18.34
N CYS A 299 26.65 -28.23 -19.03
CA CYS A 299 26.68 -26.95 -19.72
C CYS A 299 26.67 -25.81 -18.70
N LEU A 300 27.60 -24.86 -18.85
CA LEU A 300 27.82 -23.77 -17.90
C LEU A 300 27.25 -22.45 -18.41
N TRP A 301 26.59 -21.72 -17.53
CA TRP A 301 26.27 -20.30 -17.68
C TRP A 301 26.73 -19.56 -16.42
N SER A 302 27.21 -18.33 -16.54
CA SER A 302 27.65 -17.55 -15.39
C SER A 302 27.43 -16.07 -15.59
N THR A 303 27.01 -15.36 -14.55
CA THR A 303 26.91 -13.90 -14.54
C THR A 303 27.33 -13.33 -13.18
N SER A 304 27.50 -12.02 -13.12
CA SER A 304 27.60 -11.25 -11.88
C SER A 304 26.45 -10.25 -11.82
N ILE A 305 25.64 -10.33 -10.77
CA ILE A 305 24.58 -9.37 -10.49
C ILE A 305 25.13 -8.38 -9.45
N GLU A 306 25.15 -7.10 -9.79
CA GLU A 306 25.37 -6.05 -8.81
C GLU A 306 24.02 -5.64 -8.21
N LEU A 307 23.97 -5.48 -6.88
CA LEU A 307 22.87 -4.84 -6.17
C LEU A 307 23.37 -3.50 -5.61
N GLU A 308 22.59 -2.46 -5.83
CA GLU A 308 22.89 -1.11 -5.37
C GLU A 308 22.03 -0.74 -4.15
N GLU A 309 22.52 0.19 -3.33
CA GLU A 309 21.75 0.82 -2.25
C GLU A 309 21.64 2.33 -2.52
N PRO A 310 20.55 2.99 -2.10
CA PRO A 310 20.45 4.44 -2.22
C PRO A 310 21.51 5.15 -1.35
N PRO A 311 21.94 6.37 -1.70
CA PRO A 311 22.83 7.15 -0.85
C PRO A 311 22.23 7.39 0.54
N ALA A 312 23.07 7.58 1.57
CA ALA A 312 22.58 7.84 2.93
C ALA A 312 21.71 9.11 3.01
N LEU A 313 20.46 8.96 3.47
CA LEU A 313 19.53 10.06 3.71
C LEU A 313 20.05 11.01 4.80
N GLN A 314 20.02 12.31 4.51
CA GLN A 314 20.54 13.39 5.35
C GLN A 314 19.62 14.61 5.27
N ALA A 315 19.65 15.45 6.30
CA ALA A 315 19.03 16.78 6.32
C ALA A 315 20.11 17.87 6.30
N ILE A 316 19.97 18.87 5.44
CA ILE A 316 20.77 20.10 5.46
C ILE A 316 19.88 21.29 5.82
N LEU A 317 20.31 22.10 6.78
CA LEU A 317 19.71 23.40 7.08
C LEU A 317 20.12 24.42 6.01
N LEU A 318 19.15 24.94 5.27
CA LEU A 318 19.33 25.94 4.22
C LEU A 318 19.27 27.37 4.78
N ASN A 319 18.25 27.65 5.60
CA ASN A 319 18.02 28.95 6.20
C ASN A 319 17.54 28.80 7.65
N GLN A 320 17.85 29.80 8.48
CA GLN A 320 17.37 29.93 9.85
C GLN A 320 17.12 31.41 10.13
N LEU A 321 15.90 31.74 10.56
CA LEU A 321 15.53 33.04 11.07
C LEU A 321 15.15 32.90 12.56
N ASP A 322 15.85 33.64 13.41
CA ASP A 322 15.49 33.78 14.82
C ASP A 322 14.26 34.69 14.96
N ALA A 323 13.35 34.38 15.90
CA ALA A 323 12.17 35.18 16.18
C ALA A 323 12.56 36.60 16.66
N THR A 324 11.80 37.64 16.29
CA THR A 324 12.17 39.04 16.57
C THR A 324 12.34 39.28 18.08
N CYS A 325 11.44 38.71 18.88
CA CYS A 325 11.47 38.79 20.35
C CYS A 325 11.14 37.43 20.96
N THR A 326 11.67 37.16 22.16
CA THR A 326 11.26 35.99 22.96
C THR A 326 9.73 35.97 23.12
N GLY A 327 9.09 34.88 22.68
CA GLY A 327 7.64 34.70 22.74
C GLY A 327 6.83 35.19 21.53
N LEU A 328 7.46 35.74 20.48
CA LEU A 328 6.79 35.99 19.20
C LEU A 328 6.92 34.78 18.25
N PRO A 329 5.85 34.38 17.54
CA PRO A 329 5.87 33.28 16.57
C PRO A 329 6.23 33.82 15.18
N ASP A 330 7.48 34.28 15.00
CA ASP A 330 7.97 34.88 13.75
C ASP A 330 9.38 34.40 13.35
N GLY A 331 9.85 33.31 13.94
CA GLY A 331 11.04 32.58 13.47
C GLY A 331 10.74 31.58 12.35
N GLU A 332 11.78 31.16 11.64
CA GLU A 332 11.70 30.26 10.49
C GLU A 332 12.87 29.26 10.47
N LEU A 333 12.62 28.05 9.98
CA LEU A 333 13.65 27.04 9.67
C LEU A 333 13.38 26.43 8.30
N GLU A 334 14.36 26.47 7.40
CA GLU A 334 14.27 25.88 6.06
C GLU A 334 15.34 24.80 5.89
N VAL A 335 14.95 23.63 5.40
CA VAL A 335 15.82 22.46 5.24
C VAL A 335 15.66 21.82 3.86
N ALA A 336 16.63 20.99 3.47
CA ALA A 336 16.49 20.07 2.35
C ALA A 336 16.90 18.65 2.75
N GLY A 337 16.15 17.66 2.29
CA GLY A 337 16.60 16.28 2.23
C GLY A 337 17.67 16.09 1.13
N LEU A 338 18.66 15.25 1.40
CA LEU A 338 19.64 14.78 0.42
C LEU A 338 19.88 13.27 0.61
N GLY A 339 20.17 12.55 -0.46
CA GLY A 339 20.27 11.08 -0.42
C GLY A 339 18.91 10.40 -0.25
N GLY A 340 18.90 9.11 0.06
CA GLY A 340 17.68 8.29 0.04
C GLY A 340 17.01 8.27 -1.34
N THR A 341 15.72 7.93 -1.36
CA THR A 341 14.89 7.85 -2.57
C THR A 341 13.80 8.92 -2.56
N MET A 342 13.82 9.87 -3.50
CA MET A 342 12.78 10.92 -3.62
C MET A 342 11.41 10.34 -4.01
N PRO A 343 10.28 11.00 -3.64
CA PRO A 343 10.17 12.27 -2.88
C PRO A 343 10.39 12.12 -1.37
N TYR A 344 10.67 13.24 -0.70
CA TYR A 344 10.78 13.32 0.76
C TYR A 344 9.48 13.83 1.41
N GLN A 345 9.21 13.33 2.61
CA GLN A 345 8.21 13.85 3.55
C GLN A 345 8.94 14.47 4.75
N TYR A 346 8.46 15.62 5.22
CA TYR A 346 9.00 16.29 6.40
C TYR A 346 7.99 16.17 7.55
N ALA A 347 8.49 16.05 8.77
CA ALA A 347 7.68 16.06 9.98
C ALA A 347 8.41 16.81 11.09
N TRP A 348 7.96 18.04 11.36
CA TRP A 348 8.52 18.92 12.36
C TRP A 348 7.90 18.70 13.74
N SER A 349 8.65 18.94 14.81
CA SER A 349 8.13 18.87 16.19
C SER A 349 7.02 19.88 16.51
N SER A 350 6.87 20.93 15.70
CA SER A 350 5.78 21.90 15.74
C SER A 350 4.54 21.48 14.94
N GLY A 351 4.67 20.50 14.04
CA GLY A 351 3.56 19.89 13.29
C GLY A 351 3.51 20.20 11.79
N GLU A 352 4.44 21.00 11.27
CA GLU A 352 4.55 21.30 9.83
C GLU A 352 5.03 20.07 9.05
N THR A 353 4.68 20.02 7.76
CA THR A 353 4.96 18.88 6.86
C THR A 353 5.80 19.21 5.62
N ASP A 354 6.14 20.48 5.43
CA ASP A 354 6.93 20.97 4.31
C ASP A 354 8.41 21.19 4.69
N SER A 355 9.26 21.45 3.70
CA SER A 355 10.69 21.75 3.88
C SER A 355 10.97 23.10 4.55
N LEU A 356 9.94 23.95 4.69
CA LEU A 356 9.98 25.22 5.40
C LEU A 356 9.00 25.16 6.57
N ALA A 357 9.47 25.49 7.77
CA ALA A 357 8.65 25.69 8.95
C ALA A 357 8.68 27.17 9.36
N GLU A 358 7.53 27.83 9.31
CA GLU A 358 7.35 29.27 9.59
C GLU A 358 6.56 29.50 10.89
N ASN A 359 6.52 30.75 11.35
CA ASN A 359 5.77 31.17 12.56
C ASN A 359 6.26 30.47 13.85
N LEU A 360 7.55 30.14 13.91
CA LEU A 360 8.14 29.42 15.02
C LEU A 360 8.43 30.35 16.20
N LEU A 361 8.20 29.84 17.41
CA LEU A 361 8.58 30.50 18.66
C LEU A 361 10.07 30.26 18.95
N THR A 362 10.65 31.10 19.83
CA THR A 362 11.94 30.78 20.48
C THR A 362 11.93 29.38 21.11
N GLY A 363 12.77 28.47 20.61
CA GLY A 363 12.73 27.06 21.02
C GLY A 363 13.76 26.16 20.35
N TRP A 364 13.77 24.89 20.76
CA TRP A 364 14.46 23.80 20.05
C TRP A 364 13.44 23.01 19.25
N TYR A 365 13.84 22.61 18.05
CA TYR A 365 13.00 21.91 17.08
C TYR A 365 13.71 20.63 16.63
N SER A 366 12.93 19.55 16.51
CA SER A 366 13.37 18.33 15.85
C SER A 366 12.64 18.16 14.53
N LEU A 367 13.36 17.67 13.53
CA LEU A 367 12.82 17.31 12.22
C LEU A 367 13.02 15.81 11.98
N THR A 368 12.01 15.12 11.49
CA THR A 368 12.18 13.84 10.79
C THR A 368 11.98 14.06 9.30
N ILE A 369 12.95 13.65 8.49
CA ILE A 369 12.79 13.48 7.04
C ILE A 369 12.60 12.00 6.77
N THR A 370 11.57 11.65 6.00
CA THR A 370 11.32 10.28 5.54
C THR A 370 11.31 10.27 4.02
N ASP A 371 11.96 9.29 3.40
CA ASP A 371 12.02 9.15 1.94
C ASP A 371 10.92 8.22 1.39
N ALA A 372 10.87 8.03 0.06
CA ALA A 372 9.85 7.23 -0.61
C ALA A 372 9.90 5.73 -0.25
N ASN A 373 11.06 5.24 0.21
CA ASN A 373 11.25 3.86 0.69
C ASN A 373 11.02 3.74 2.21
N LEU A 374 10.48 4.80 2.85
CA LEU A 374 10.22 4.92 4.29
C LEU A 374 11.49 4.91 5.16
N CYS A 375 12.65 5.17 4.56
CA CYS A 375 13.90 5.38 5.28
C CYS A 375 13.82 6.75 6.00
N SER A 376 14.18 6.82 7.28
CA SER A 376 14.04 8.05 8.08
C SER A 376 15.36 8.56 8.64
N TYR A 377 15.50 9.89 8.66
CA TYR A 377 16.61 10.63 9.26
C TYR A 377 16.05 11.67 10.23
N VAL A 378 16.61 11.74 11.45
CA VAL A 378 16.15 12.63 12.52
C VAL A 378 17.23 13.66 12.86
N LEU A 379 16.83 14.93 12.96
CA LEU A 379 17.70 16.07 13.31
C LEU A 379 17.13 16.80 14.54
N ASP A 380 17.65 16.46 15.73
CA ASP A 380 17.13 16.91 17.04
C ASP A 380 17.74 18.23 17.58
N SER A 381 18.48 18.98 16.75
CA SER A 381 19.33 20.07 17.22
C SER A 381 19.14 21.40 16.47
N LEU A 382 17.96 21.63 15.89
CA LEU A 382 17.62 22.92 15.31
C LEU A 382 17.11 23.86 16.42
N ARG A 383 17.44 25.15 16.34
CA ARG A 383 17.08 26.14 17.36
C ARG A 383 16.68 27.46 16.73
N VAL A 384 15.46 27.90 16.99
CA VAL A 384 15.02 29.28 16.76
C VAL A 384 15.41 30.09 18.00
N GLY A 385 16.33 31.04 17.84
CA GLY A 385 16.64 32.03 18.85
C GLY A 385 15.66 33.21 18.83
N GLY A 386 16.01 34.26 19.57
CA GLY A 386 15.27 35.51 19.59
C GLY A 386 15.84 36.49 20.60
N ALA A 387 15.45 37.76 20.49
CA ALA A 387 15.95 38.81 21.37
C ALA A 387 15.54 38.55 22.83
N PRO A 388 16.45 38.74 23.82
CA PRO A 388 16.14 38.54 25.23
C PRO A 388 15.10 39.56 25.71
N GLU A 389 14.23 39.15 26.62
CA GLU A 389 13.21 40.03 27.21
C GLU A 389 13.82 41.33 27.77
N VAL A 390 13.07 42.43 27.64
CA VAL A 390 13.47 43.74 28.14
C VAL A 390 13.26 43.81 29.66
N LEU A 391 14.33 43.87 30.43
CA LEU A 391 14.27 43.91 31.90
C LEU A 391 14.97 45.15 32.45
N VAL A 392 14.48 45.65 33.57
CA VAL A 392 15.10 46.73 34.35
C VAL A 392 15.08 46.36 35.82
N ASN A 393 15.99 46.95 36.61
CA ASN A 393 15.87 46.99 38.06
C ASN A 393 15.58 48.43 38.51
N ALA A 394 14.62 48.61 39.43
CA ALA A 394 14.30 49.92 39.98
C ALA A 394 15.08 50.20 41.27
N GLU A 395 15.67 51.39 41.36
CA GLU A 395 16.00 52.03 42.63
C GLU A 395 14.77 52.84 43.07
N ILE A 396 14.22 52.51 44.24
CA ILE A 396 12.97 53.08 44.76
C ILE A 396 13.29 53.98 45.94
N VAL A 397 12.91 55.25 45.85
CA VAL A 397 12.89 56.19 46.97
C VAL A 397 11.45 56.28 47.47
N PRO A 398 11.14 55.84 48.70
CA PRO A 398 9.82 56.00 49.31
C PRO A 398 9.40 57.48 49.35
N ALA A 399 8.09 57.73 49.31
CA ALA A 399 7.55 59.02 49.73
C ALA A 399 7.77 59.18 51.25
N SER A 400 8.05 60.39 51.73
CA SER A 400 8.32 60.63 53.15
C SER A 400 7.15 60.21 54.06
N CYS A 401 5.91 60.31 53.57
CA CYS A 401 4.71 59.97 54.31
C CYS A 401 3.50 59.75 53.39
N LEU A 402 2.36 59.34 53.96
CA LEU A 402 1.09 59.27 53.24
C LEU A 402 0.64 60.70 52.86
N GLY A 403 0.48 60.95 51.56
CA GLY A 403 0.19 62.27 50.99
C GLY A 403 1.41 63.13 50.66
N GLY A 404 2.65 62.62 50.84
CA GLY A 404 3.86 63.28 50.34
C GLY A 404 4.11 63.00 48.86
N ASP A 405 4.49 64.02 48.10
CA ASP A 405 4.76 63.98 46.65
C ASP A 405 6.27 63.95 46.35
N ASP A 406 7.07 63.26 47.17
CA ASP A 406 8.54 63.30 47.13
C ASP A 406 9.22 61.94 46.83
N GLY A 407 8.45 60.88 46.61
CA GLY A 407 8.97 59.58 46.18
C GLY A 407 9.55 59.60 44.76
N ALA A 408 10.35 58.58 44.43
CA ALA A 408 10.96 58.42 43.11
C ALA A 408 11.22 56.97 42.71
N LEU A 409 11.25 56.72 41.40
CA LEU A 409 11.66 55.47 40.76
C LEU A 409 12.74 55.78 39.72
N ALA A 410 13.92 55.17 39.85
CA ALA A 410 14.98 55.25 38.85
C ALA A 410 15.26 53.85 38.27
N LEU A 411 14.97 53.67 36.98
CA LEU A 411 15.15 52.38 36.31
C LEU A 411 16.58 52.22 35.79
N ASN A 412 17.14 51.03 35.94
CA ASN A 412 18.43 50.64 35.40
C ASN A 412 18.23 49.46 34.43
N PRO A 413 18.58 49.58 33.13
CA PRO A 413 18.46 48.48 32.18
C PRO A 413 19.30 47.25 32.55
N VAL A 414 18.69 46.08 32.48
CA VAL A 414 19.30 44.76 32.72
C VAL A 414 19.45 43.98 31.41
N SER A 415 18.44 44.04 30.53
CA SER A 415 18.42 43.41 29.20
C SER A 415 17.48 44.16 28.24
N GLY A 416 17.54 43.82 26.95
CA GLY A 416 16.93 44.56 25.84
C GLY A 416 17.95 45.42 25.09
N ALA A 417 17.69 45.69 23.80
CA ALA A 417 18.56 46.48 22.95
C ALA A 417 18.44 48.00 23.23
N LEU A 418 19.54 48.66 23.60
CA LEU A 418 19.53 50.10 23.89
C LEU A 418 19.43 50.96 22.62
N PRO A 419 18.76 52.12 22.66
CA PRO A 419 18.07 52.72 23.81
C PRO A 419 16.73 52.04 24.13
N LEU A 420 16.31 52.10 25.41
CA LEU A 420 14.94 51.78 25.80
C LEU A 420 14.06 53.03 25.76
N GLU A 421 12.85 52.89 25.24
CA GLU A 421 11.75 53.81 25.46
C GLU A 421 10.95 53.37 26.70
N TYR A 422 10.35 54.34 27.39
CA TYR A 422 9.60 54.14 28.62
C TYR A 422 8.20 54.74 28.45
N GLU A 423 7.16 54.03 28.88
CA GLU A 423 5.80 54.55 28.99
C GLU A 423 5.23 54.19 30.37
N TRP A 424 5.16 55.16 31.27
CA TRP A 424 4.64 54.98 32.63
C TRP A 424 3.11 55.11 32.69
N SER A 425 2.46 54.51 33.68
CA SER A 425 1.04 54.71 34.00
C SER A 425 0.66 56.17 34.28
N THR A 426 1.64 57.03 34.56
CA THR A 426 1.50 58.48 34.72
C THR A 426 1.53 59.25 33.39
N GLY A 427 1.79 58.57 32.26
CA GLY A 427 2.04 59.18 30.94
C GLY A 427 3.44 59.78 30.77
N ALA A 428 4.35 59.57 31.73
CA ALA A 428 5.75 59.98 31.62
C ALA A 428 6.57 59.00 30.75
N THR A 429 7.65 59.51 30.13
CA THR A 429 8.51 58.73 29.22
C THR A 429 9.99 58.73 29.60
N SER A 430 10.33 59.14 30.83
CA SER A 430 11.70 59.19 31.33
C SER A 430 12.08 57.93 32.12
N GLN A 431 13.36 57.54 32.02
CA GLN A 431 13.99 56.47 32.81
C GLN A 431 13.90 56.69 34.32
N VAL A 432 13.86 57.96 34.75
CA VAL A 432 13.68 58.38 36.14
C VAL A 432 12.34 59.09 36.25
N LEU A 433 11.56 58.71 37.26
CA LEU A 433 10.29 59.29 37.62
C LEU A 433 10.39 59.82 39.05
N THR A 434 10.08 61.10 39.26
CA THR A 434 10.19 61.79 40.56
C THR A 434 8.89 62.53 40.87
N GLY A 435 8.62 62.76 42.15
CA GLY A 435 7.44 63.50 42.56
C GLY A 435 6.25 62.56 42.83
N LEU A 436 6.53 61.38 43.39
CA LEU A 436 5.59 60.27 43.47
C LEU A 436 5.00 60.15 44.88
N GLU A 437 3.68 60.03 44.92
CA GLU A 437 2.96 59.57 46.11
C GLU A 437 3.18 58.07 46.35
N ALA A 438 2.85 57.59 47.55
CA ALA A 438 2.85 56.16 47.82
C ALA A 438 1.76 55.45 46.98
N GLY A 439 2.15 54.48 46.14
CA GLY A 439 1.26 53.88 45.14
C GLY A 439 1.95 52.85 44.24
N SER A 440 1.20 52.34 43.26
CA SER A 440 1.68 51.37 42.27
C SER A 440 1.86 52.05 40.91
N TYR A 441 3.02 51.85 40.29
CA TYR A 441 3.42 52.47 39.04
C TYR A 441 3.88 51.39 38.06
N THR A 442 3.16 51.25 36.94
CA THR A 442 3.55 50.36 35.85
C THR A 442 4.33 51.13 34.81
N VAL A 443 5.34 50.48 34.21
CA VAL A 443 6.07 50.98 33.05
C VAL A 443 6.03 49.93 31.96
N THR A 444 5.63 50.30 30.74
CA THR A 444 5.91 49.55 29.53
C THR A 444 7.25 50.03 28.98
N LEU A 445 8.14 49.07 28.73
CA LEU A 445 9.46 49.28 28.18
C LEU A 445 9.44 48.77 26.74
N THR A 446 9.97 49.55 25.81
CA THR A 446 10.18 49.12 24.42
C THR A 446 11.65 49.27 24.09
N ASP A 447 12.28 48.23 23.57
CA ASP A 447 13.70 48.30 23.16
C ASP A 447 13.88 48.72 21.69
N ALA A 448 15.13 48.91 21.27
CA ALA A 448 15.46 49.36 19.92
C ALA A 448 15.15 48.34 18.80
N ILE A 449 14.77 47.11 19.13
CA ILE A 449 14.30 46.07 18.20
C ILE A 449 12.76 46.07 18.12
N GLY A 450 12.08 46.67 19.11
CA GLY A 450 10.63 46.74 19.22
C GLY A 450 10.05 45.75 20.23
N CYS A 451 10.89 45.06 21.00
CA CYS A 451 10.44 44.13 22.03
C CYS A 451 9.87 44.89 23.22
N MET A 452 8.68 44.48 23.68
CA MET A 452 7.96 45.15 24.76
C MET A 452 7.88 44.30 26.03
N ASN A 453 8.02 44.94 27.20
CA ASN A 453 7.81 44.31 28.50
C ASN A 453 7.19 45.30 29.49
N THR A 454 6.17 44.89 30.25
CA THR A 454 5.52 45.74 31.26
C THR A 454 5.87 45.28 32.67
N GLN A 455 6.42 46.16 33.50
CA GLN A 455 6.77 45.91 34.89
C GLN A 455 6.02 46.83 35.85
N ASN A 456 5.79 46.38 37.08
CA ASN A 456 5.10 47.12 38.12
C ASN A 456 6.00 47.35 39.34
N PHE A 457 6.05 48.59 39.81
CA PHE A 457 6.83 49.00 40.98
C PHE A 457 5.91 49.64 42.02
N ILE A 458 6.22 49.45 43.31
CA ILE A 458 5.45 50.00 44.43
C ILE A 458 6.32 51.00 45.17
N VAL A 459 5.87 52.25 45.27
CA VAL A 459 6.45 53.30 46.12
C VAL A 459 5.71 53.25 47.46
N ALA A 460 6.43 53.06 48.56
CA ALA A 460 5.88 53.05 49.92
C ALA A 460 5.97 54.45 50.57
N ALA A 461 5.31 54.62 51.72
CA ALA A 461 5.48 55.77 52.61
C ALA A 461 6.38 55.40 53.80
N ASP A 462 7.38 56.23 54.13
CA ASP A 462 8.40 55.90 55.16
C ASP A 462 7.97 56.23 56.61
N GLN A 463 7.13 57.24 56.83
CA GLN A 463 6.70 57.68 58.16
C GLN A 463 5.17 57.61 58.35
N PRO A 464 4.62 56.58 59.04
CA PRO A 464 3.27 56.64 59.57
C PRO A 464 3.23 57.43 60.89
N ILE A 465 2.27 58.35 61.01
CA ILE A 465 1.86 58.88 62.33
C ILE A 465 1.28 57.69 63.10
N ASN A 466 1.78 57.45 64.31
CA ASN A 466 1.26 56.44 65.23
C ASN A 466 0.31 57.09 66.24
N TYR A 467 -0.72 56.35 66.66
CA TYR A 467 -1.65 56.75 67.72
C TYR A 467 -2.10 55.52 68.51
N SER A 468 -2.66 55.76 69.69
CA SER A 468 -3.42 54.78 70.45
C SER A 468 -4.72 55.41 70.96
N SER A 469 -5.85 54.78 70.65
CA SER A 469 -7.18 55.25 71.06
C SER A 469 -7.72 54.48 72.27
N SER A 470 -8.51 55.15 73.12
CA SER A 470 -9.29 54.52 74.19
C SER A 470 -10.67 55.14 74.25
N GLY A 471 -11.73 54.31 74.23
CA GLY A 471 -13.12 54.75 74.36
C GLY A 471 -13.73 54.36 75.70
N ILE A 472 -14.59 55.20 76.25
CA ILE A 472 -15.48 54.90 77.36
C ILE A 472 -16.91 55.03 76.81
N PRO A 473 -17.72 53.95 76.75
CA PRO A 473 -19.08 54.00 76.20
C PRO A 473 -20.06 54.74 77.13
N PRO A 474 -21.24 55.16 76.63
CA PRO A 474 -22.31 55.71 77.45
C PRO A 474 -22.83 54.74 78.53
N ASN A 475 -23.43 55.27 79.60
CA ASN A 475 -23.85 54.47 80.76
C ASN A 475 -25.23 53.80 80.60
N CYS A 476 -26.18 54.45 79.92
CA CYS A 476 -27.48 53.88 79.53
C CYS A 476 -27.66 54.02 78.00
N PHE A 477 -28.51 53.18 77.42
CA PHE A 477 -28.83 53.24 75.98
C PHE A 477 -29.43 54.60 75.60
N GLY A 478 -28.87 55.25 74.57
CA GLY A 478 -29.30 56.57 74.10
C GLY A 478 -28.81 57.76 74.93
N GLU A 479 -27.91 57.58 75.90
CA GLU A 479 -27.23 58.70 76.58
C GLU A 479 -26.03 59.23 75.79
N ASP A 480 -25.67 60.48 76.05
CA ASP A 480 -24.60 61.23 75.39
C ASP A 480 -23.36 61.43 76.30
N ASN A 481 -23.06 60.49 77.20
CA ASN A 481 -21.98 60.63 78.19
C ASN A 481 -20.72 59.77 77.92
N GLY A 482 -20.54 59.27 76.70
CA GLY A 482 -19.35 58.55 76.25
C GLY A 482 -18.16 59.49 75.94
N LEU A 483 -16.94 58.94 75.96
CA LEU A 483 -15.68 59.66 75.79
C LEU A 483 -14.72 58.91 74.85
N ILE A 484 -13.88 59.61 74.08
CA ILE A 484 -12.77 59.03 73.30
C ILE A 484 -11.49 59.83 73.55
N PHE A 485 -10.38 59.13 73.81
CA PHE A 485 -9.05 59.72 73.99
C PHE A 485 -8.09 59.26 72.89
N LEU A 486 -7.30 60.19 72.33
CA LEU A 486 -6.16 59.87 71.46
C LEU A 486 -4.83 60.15 72.17
N THR A 487 -3.96 59.14 72.18
CA THR A 487 -2.67 59.13 72.87
C THR A 487 -1.56 58.61 71.96
N GLY A 488 -0.30 58.65 72.41
CA GLY A 488 0.84 58.03 71.68
C GLY A 488 1.33 58.75 70.42
N LEU A 489 0.81 59.95 70.13
CA LEU A 489 1.06 60.71 68.90
C LEU A 489 2.51 61.15 68.72
N ASN A 490 3.09 60.90 67.54
CA ASN A 490 4.51 61.12 67.22
C ASN A 490 4.80 61.98 65.96
N GLY A 491 3.78 62.52 65.28
CA GLY A 491 3.96 63.39 64.10
C GLY A 491 4.51 64.79 64.42
N ALA A 492 4.91 65.56 63.41
CA ALA A 492 5.56 66.86 63.59
C ALA A 492 4.58 67.95 64.10
N PRO A 493 4.78 68.52 65.31
CA PRO A 493 3.83 69.49 65.87
C PRO A 493 3.91 70.87 65.18
N PRO A 494 2.80 71.62 65.08
CA PRO A 494 1.46 71.31 65.60
C PRO A 494 0.74 70.20 64.80
N LEU A 495 0.10 69.29 65.53
CA LEU A 495 -0.86 68.34 64.97
C LEU A 495 -2.23 68.99 64.90
N ASN A 496 -2.89 68.84 63.75
CA ASN A 496 -4.26 69.27 63.51
C ASN A 496 -5.16 68.03 63.46
N TYR A 497 -6.29 68.07 64.17
CA TYR A 497 -7.26 66.98 64.25
C TYR A 497 -8.51 67.38 63.48
N GLN A 498 -9.08 66.45 62.73
CA GLN A 498 -10.37 66.63 62.09
C GLN A 498 -11.18 65.35 62.26
N TRP A 499 -12.04 65.34 63.27
CA TRP A 499 -13.00 64.27 63.47
C TRP A 499 -14.15 64.34 62.46
N ASN A 500 -14.78 63.20 62.18
CA ASN A 500 -16.05 63.15 61.44
C ASN A 500 -17.21 63.90 62.12
N THR A 501 -17.09 64.21 63.42
CA THR A 501 -17.98 65.13 64.17
C THR A 501 -17.72 66.62 63.90
N GLY A 502 -16.60 66.96 63.23
CA GLY A 502 -16.14 68.34 63.03
C GLY A 502 -15.31 68.91 64.18
N ALA A 503 -15.03 68.13 65.24
CA ALA A 503 -14.17 68.57 66.34
C ALA A 503 -12.68 68.65 65.94
N GLY A 504 -11.96 69.59 66.55
CA GLY A 504 -10.54 69.89 66.29
C GLY A 504 -9.58 69.54 67.44
N THR A 505 -10.02 68.70 68.38
CA THR A 505 -9.29 68.29 69.59
C THR A 505 -8.77 66.86 69.48
N ASN A 506 -7.76 66.49 70.26
CA ASN A 506 -7.26 65.12 70.35
C ASN A 506 -8.24 64.19 71.08
N ASP A 507 -9.02 64.72 72.03
CA ASP A 507 -10.03 63.98 72.79
C ASP A 507 -11.43 64.47 72.42
N LEU A 508 -12.43 63.58 72.56
CA LEU A 508 -13.85 63.85 72.40
C LEU A 508 -14.58 63.53 73.71
N GLU A 509 -15.51 64.42 74.07
CA GLU A 509 -16.41 64.28 75.22
C GLU A 509 -17.87 64.40 74.74
N ASP A 510 -18.83 64.10 75.63
CA ASP A 510 -20.27 64.16 75.39
C ASP A 510 -20.75 63.38 74.13
N LEU A 511 -20.32 62.12 74.00
CA LEU A 511 -20.60 61.26 72.84
C LEU A 511 -21.70 60.23 73.09
N THR A 512 -22.57 60.04 72.10
CA THR A 512 -23.48 58.88 72.00
C THR A 512 -22.75 57.66 71.42
N ALA A 513 -23.39 56.48 71.42
CA ALA A 513 -22.97 55.39 70.53
C ALA A 513 -22.84 55.85 69.07
N GLY A 514 -21.82 55.34 68.38
CA GLY A 514 -21.48 55.78 67.04
C GLY A 514 -20.08 55.35 66.58
N ALA A 515 -19.80 55.62 65.31
CA ALA A 515 -18.52 55.38 64.66
C ALA A 515 -17.76 56.71 64.50
N TYR A 516 -16.56 56.77 65.05
CA TYR A 516 -15.73 57.98 65.12
C TYR A 516 -14.40 57.75 64.38
N VAL A 517 -14.04 58.69 63.51
CA VAL A 517 -12.79 58.65 62.72
C VAL A 517 -12.14 60.02 62.79
N CYS A 518 -10.83 60.07 63.05
CA CYS A 518 -10.04 61.29 63.04
C CYS A 518 -9.07 61.30 61.87
N THR A 519 -9.03 62.40 61.11
CA THR A 519 -7.87 62.71 60.27
C THR A 519 -6.89 63.55 61.08
N ILE A 520 -5.69 63.03 61.30
CA ILE A 520 -4.59 63.70 62.01
C ILE A 520 -3.61 64.19 60.94
N THR A 521 -3.46 65.50 60.80
CA THR A 521 -2.49 66.11 59.86
C THR A 521 -1.39 66.80 60.65
N ASP A 522 -0.13 66.60 60.29
CA ASP A 522 1.00 67.22 60.96
C ASP A 522 1.46 68.52 60.25
N ALA A 523 2.45 69.21 60.84
CA ALA A 523 2.94 70.49 60.34
C ALA A 523 3.64 70.42 58.96
N THR A 524 3.97 69.22 58.47
CA THR A 524 4.59 68.99 57.16
C THR A 524 3.59 68.62 56.08
N GLY A 525 2.29 68.48 56.42
CA GLY A 525 1.23 68.10 55.48
C GLY A 525 0.97 66.59 55.42
N CYS A 526 1.81 65.78 56.06
CA CYS A 526 1.59 64.35 56.25
C CYS A 526 0.31 64.13 57.05
N TYR A 527 -0.54 63.21 56.59
CA TYR A 527 -1.78 62.88 57.29
C TYR A 527 -1.96 61.38 57.53
N LEU A 528 -2.68 61.06 58.60
CA LEU A 528 -3.16 59.74 58.94
C LEU A 528 -4.66 59.81 59.15
N ILE A 529 -5.41 58.84 58.63
CA ILE A 529 -6.79 58.60 59.02
C ILE A 529 -6.77 57.46 60.02
N THR A 530 -7.34 57.65 61.22
CA THR A 530 -7.44 56.58 62.22
C THR A 530 -8.35 55.46 61.73
N ASP A 531 -8.14 54.24 62.22
CA ASP A 531 -9.18 53.22 62.23
C ASP A 531 -10.46 53.76 62.89
N THR A 532 -11.61 53.18 62.51
CA THR A 532 -12.91 53.54 63.07
C THR A 532 -13.01 53.12 64.53
N ILE A 533 -13.15 54.09 65.42
CA ILE A 533 -13.39 53.89 66.85
C ILE A 533 -14.90 53.79 67.07
N PHE A 534 -15.36 52.66 67.60
CA PHE A 534 -16.79 52.45 67.89
C PHE A 534 -17.05 52.66 69.38
N LEU A 535 -17.96 53.59 69.71
CA LEU A 535 -18.68 53.54 70.97
C LEU A 535 -19.97 52.77 70.73
N VAL A 536 -20.25 51.81 71.59
CA VAL A 536 -21.49 51.04 71.59
C VAL A 536 -22.25 51.36 72.87
N ASP A 537 -23.56 51.56 72.74
CA ASP A 537 -24.43 51.68 73.91
C ASP A 537 -24.52 50.31 74.61
N PRO A 538 -24.74 50.28 75.93
CA PRO A 538 -25.26 49.07 76.57
C PRO A 538 -26.60 48.70 75.89
N PRO A 539 -26.94 47.41 75.75
CA PRO A 539 -28.18 47.02 75.08
C PRO A 539 -29.41 47.66 75.74
N GLU A 540 -30.35 48.19 74.94
CA GLU A 540 -31.58 48.79 75.45
C GLU A 540 -32.37 47.79 76.30
N ILE A 541 -32.92 48.22 77.44
CA ILE A 541 -33.85 47.38 78.23
C ILE A 541 -35.13 47.21 77.41
N GLN A 542 -35.35 46.01 76.90
CA GLN A 542 -36.55 45.62 76.17
C GLN A 542 -37.42 44.73 77.06
N ILE A 543 -38.64 45.19 77.33
CA ILE A 543 -39.70 44.38 77.94
C ILE A 543 -40.47 43.74 76.79
N THR A 544 -40.25 42.45 76.57
CA THR A 544 -40.98 41.67 75.57
C THR A 544 -42.09 40.90 76.26
N LEU A 545 -43.32 41.07 75.79
CA LEU A 545 -44.44 40.21 76.15
C LEU A 545 -44.31 38.90 75.39
N GLU A 546 -43.97 37.81 76.08
CA GLU A 546 -43.83 36.49 75.46
C GLU A 546 -45.20 35.83 75.30
N ALA A 547 -46.01 35.85 76.36
CA ALA A 547 -47.36 35.31 76.33
C ALA A 547 -48.34 36.12 77.20
N ILE A 548 -49.58 36.20 76.72
CA ILE A 548 -50.74 36.34 77.60
C ILE A 548 -51.47 35.00 77.54
N ASP A 549 -51.51 34.25 78.63
CA ASP A 549 -52.44 33.14 78.72
C ASP A 549 -53.85 33.73 78.83
N SER A 550 -54.67 33.52 77.80
CA SER A 550 -56.07 33.95 77.83
C SER A 550 -56.87 33.08 78.81
N ILE A 551 -57.90 33.67 79.41
CA ILE A 551 -58.89 32.93 80.20
C ILE A 551 -59.45 31.83 79.29
N SER A 552 -59.20 30.57 79.63
CA SER A 552 -59.29 29.50 78.62
C SER A 552 -60.73 29.02 78.38
N CYS A 553 -61.58 29.12 79.40
CA CYS A 553 -63.03 28.90 79.37
C CYS A 553 -63.72 29.95 80.24
N ALA A 554 -65.00 30.25 79.99
CA ALA A 554 -65.76 31.17 80.85
C ALA A 554 -65.73 30.73 82.32
N GLY A 555 -65.34 31.66 83.20
CA GLY A 555 -65.24 31.48 84.66
C GLY A 555 -63.83 31.38 85.23
N ASP A 556 -62.78 31.22 84.41
CA ASP A 556 -61.43 30.96 84.92
C ASP A 556 -60.65 32.24 85.31
N MET A 557 -59.84 32.15 86.37
CA MET A 557 -58.82 33.15 86.77
C MET A 557 -57.43 32.55 86.60
N ASN A 558 -57.21 31.90 85.45
CA ASN A 558 -55.98 31.20 85.10
C ASN A 558 -55.12 31.99 84.11
N ALA A 559 -55.47 33.25 83.83
CA ALA A 559 -54.73 34.05 82.90
C ALA A 559 -53.36 34.43 83.47
N GLY A 560 -52.41 34.61 82.57
CA GLY A 560 -51.01 34.83 82.87
C GLY A 560 -50.44 35.89 81.95
N ILE A 561 -49.42 36.59 82.44
CA ILE A 561 -48.58 37.48 81.63
C ILE A 561 -47.14 37.03 81.88
N ASP A 562 -46.54 36.49 80.83
CA ASP A 562 -45.16 36.02 80.76
C ASP A 562 -44.36 37.07 79.96
N VAL A 563 -43.28 37.59 80.56
CA VAL A 563 -42.51 38.69 79.99
C VAL A 563 -41.01 38.45 80.15
N THR A 564 -40.27 38.46 79.05
CA THR A 564 -38.82 38.47 79.13
C THR A 564 -38.29 39.90 79.09
N VAL A 565 -37.36 40.16 79.99
CA VAL A 565 -36.59 41.39 80.04
C VAL A 565 -35.18 41.08 79.54
N SER A 566 -34.82 41.72 78.45
CA SER A 566 -33.52 41.58 77.80
C SER A 566 -32.86 42.95 77.61
N GLY A 567 -31.53 42.99 77.64
CA GLY A 567 -30.78 44.26 77.69
C GLY A 567 -30.84 44.97 79.04
N GLY A 568 -30.08 46.06 79.17
CA GLY A 568 -29.62 46.61 80.45
C GLY A 568 -28.55 45.77 81.14
N LEU A 569 -28.15 46.19 82.33
CA LEU A 569 -27.20 45.48 83.19
C LEU A 569 -27.92 44.80 84.38
N PRO A 570 -28.01 43.46 84.44
CA PRO A 570 -28.66 42.78 85.56
C PRO A 570 -27.86 42.90 86.87
N PRO A 571 -28.50 42.78 88.06
CA PRO A 571 -29.89 42.38 88.28
C PRO A 571 -30.92 43.47 87.98
N TYR A 572 -32.09 43.06 87.49
CA TYR A 572 -33.24 43.94 87.27
C TYR A 572 -34.17 43.97 88.49
N LEU A 573 -34.89 45.07 88.66
CA LEU A 573 -35.97 45.26 89.62
C LEU A 573 -37.30 45.41 88.85
N TYR A 574 -38.25 44.52 89.14
CA TYR A 574 -39.57 44.48 88.51
C TYR A 574 -40.63 45.09 89.44
N THR A 575 -41.50 45.96 88.92
CA THR A 575 -42.67 46.46 89.65
C THR A 575 -43.90 46.57 88.74
N TRP A 576 -44.93 45.79 89.04
CA TRP A 576 -46.22 45.83 88.36
C TRP A 576 -47.20 46.80 89.05
N ASN A 577 -48.16 47.33 88.29
CA ASN A 577 -49.23 48.22 88.82
C ASN A 577 -50.23 47.55 89.79
N ASN A 578 -50.09 46.26 90.04
CA ASN A 578 -50.84 45.49 91.04
C ASN A 578 -49.95 45.07 92.23
N ASP A 579 -48.83 45.77 92.44
CA ASP A 579 -47.83 45.56 93.50
C ASP A 579 -47.08 44.21 93.44
N LEU A 580 -47.18 43.46 92.34
CA LEU A 580 -46.34 42.28 92.10
C LEU A 580 -44.92 42.68 91.67
N THR A 581 -43.95 41.85 92.04
CA THR A 581 -42.49 42.12 91.86
C THR A 581 -41.73 40.92 91.27
N GLU A 582 -42.44 39.88 90.87
CA GLU A 582 -41.91 38.81 90.02
C GLU A 582 -42.00 39.26 88.56
N VAL A 583 -41.13 38.70 87.70
CA VAL A 583 -41.07 39.07 86.28
C VAL A 583 -42.36 38.62 85.58
N ASP A 584 -42.68 37.33 85.66
CA ASP A 584 -43.92 36.75 85.17
C ASP A 584 -45.00 36.76 86.26
N ILE A 585 -46.25 37.05 85.87
CA ILE A 585 -47.37 37.13 86.81
C ILE A 585 -48.55 36.27 86.34
N GLN A 586 -49.05 35.43 87.24
CA GLN A 586 -50.01 34.36 86.94
C GLN A 586 -51.20 34.39 87.90
N GLY A 587 -52.31 33.75 87.52
CA GLY A 587 -53.55 33.73 88.32
C GLY A 587 -54.38 35.01 88.20
N LEU A 588 -54.31 35.65 87.03
CA LEU A 588 -54.92 36.93 86.74
C LEU A 588 -56.40 36.77 86.36
N GLY A 589 -57.22 37.70 86.83
CA GLY A 589 -58.58 37.90 86.33
C GLY A 589 -58.62 38.89 85.16
N PRO A 590 -59.77 39.05 84.49
CA PRO A 590 -59.92 40.01 83.39
C PRO A 590 -59.69 41.44 83.89
N GLY A 591 -58.74 42.15 83.27
CA GLY A 591 -58.23 43.44 83.75
C GLY A 591 -57.04 43.95 82.94
N ASN A 592 -56.44 45.07 83.37
CA ASN A 592 -55.31 45.73 82.72
C ASN A 592 -54.08 45.82 83.64
N TYR A 593 -52.91 45.45 83.13
CA TYR A 593 -51.64 45.32 83.87
C TYR A 593 -50.50 46.07 83.14
N THR A 594 -49.52 46.59 83.89
CA THR A 594 -48.32 47.28 83.36
C THR A 594 -47.10 47.02 84.25
N LEU A 595 -45.95 46.71 83.64
CA LEU A 595 -44.67 46.47 84.30
C LEU A 595 -43.73 47.69 84.17
N THR A 596 -42.99 48.00 85.24
CA THR A 596 -41.83 48.90 85.26
C THR A 596 -40.57 48.09 85.57
N VAL A 597 -39.48 48.38 84.86
CA VAL A 597 -38.18 47.69 85.01
C VAL A 597 -37.06 48.69 85.21
N GLU A 598 -36.20 48.44 86.19
CA GLU A 598 -35.00 49.22 86.49
C GLU A 598 -33.78 48.28 86.58
N ASP A 599 -32.62 48.68 86.05
CA ASP A 599 -31.41 47.86 86.02
C ASP A 599 -30.36 48.25 87.09
N ALA A 600 -29.22 47.56 87.11
CA ALA A 600 -28.16 47.76 88.11
C ALA A 600 -27.43 49.11 88.02
N LEU A 601 -27.63 49.90 86.96
CA LEU A 601 -27.14 51.28 86.81
C LEU A 601 -28.25 52.32 87.06
N ASN A 602 -29.45 51.87 87.43
CA ASN A 602 -30.69 52.65 87.56
C ASN A 602 -31.22 53.19 86.21
N CYS A 603 -30.88 52.54 85.09
CA CYS A 603 -31.57 52.79 83.82
C CYS A 603 -32.98 52.16 83.94
N ALA A 604 -34.05 52.93 83.72
CA ALA A 604 -35.43 52.49 83.98
C ALA A 604 -36.38 52.72 82.80
N ILE A 605 -37.27 51.75 82.53
CA ILE A 605 -38.28 51.80 81.46
C ILE A 605 -39.66 51.31 81.94
N ASN A 606 -40.71 51.95 81.42
CA ASN A 606 -42.11 51.54 81.64
C ASN A 606 -42.61 50.74 80.43
N GLY A 607 -43.13 49.53 80.67
CA GLY A 607 -43.73 48.67 79.67
C GLY A 607 -45.15 49.09 79.23
N PRO A 608 -45.68 48.49 78.16
CA PRO A 608 -47.02 48.78 77.65
C PRO A 608 -48.14 48.26 78.57
N ILE A 609 -49.37 48.73 78.34
CA ILE A 609 -50.59 48.25 79.02
C ILE A 609 -51.07 46.94 78.37
N ILE A 610 -51.23 45.90 79.19
CA ILE A 610 -51.61 44.53 78.80
C ILE A 610 -53.01 44.22 79.34
N ALA A 611 -53.91 43.62 78.55
CA ALA A 611 -55.34 43.44 78.89
C ALA A 611 -55.89 42.02 78.64
N ILE A 612 -56.84 41.53 79.45
CA ILE A 612 -57.28 40.10 79.50
C ILE A 612 -58.85 39.92 79.42
N PRO A 613 -59.42 39.09 78.49
CA PRO A 613 -60.87 38.77 78.31
C PRO A 613 -61.30 37.25 78.41
N GLU A 614 -62.58 36.83 78.16
CA GLU A 614 -63.26 35.53 78.56
C GLU A 614 -64.16 34.75 77.48
N PRO A 615 -64.17 33.35 77.29
CA PRO A 615 -64.76 32.54 76.13
C PRO A 615 -65.58 31.16 76.31
N ALA A 616 -65.75 30.23 75.30
CA ALA A 616 -66.58 28.93 75.31
C ALA A 616 -66.33 27.74 74.23
N PRO A 617 -66.88 26.44 74.34
CA PRO A 617 -66.40 25.17 73.63
C PRO A 617 -67.37 24.02 73.00
N LEU A 618 -66.84 22.99 72.23
CA LEU A 618 -67.42 22.09 71.11
C LEU A 618 -67.22 20.48 71.11
N VAL A 619 -67.91 19.62 70.25
CA VAL A 619 -67.82 18.08 70.00
C VAL A 619 -68.26 17.43 68.57
N VAL A 620 -67.76 16.23 68.03
CA VAL A 620 -68.06 15.50 66.66
C VAL A 620 -67.77 13.91 66.47
N THR A 621 -68.37 13.11 65.49
CA THR A 621 -68.13 11.60 65.09
C THR A 621 -68.49 11.04 63.60
N SER A 622 -68.13 9.76 63.14
CA SER A 622 -67.98 9.18 61.69
C SER A 622 -68.70 7.83 61.13
N MET A 623 -68.39 7.27 59.89
CA MET A 623 -69.15 6.24 59.00
C MET A 623 -68.36 5.16 58.07
N GLU A 624 -69.05 4.18 57.37
CA GLU A 624 -68.66 3.05 56.40
C GLU A 624 -68.80 3.27 54.82
N ILE A 625 -68.35 2.34 53.91
CA ILE A 625 -68.37 2.37 52.37
C ILE A 625 -68.57 0.94 51.68
N ASP A 626 -69.12 0.80 50.43
CA ASP A 626 -69.43 -0.51 49.72
C ASP A 626 -69.42 -0.55 48.11
N SER A 627 -68.49 -1.32 47.49
CA SER A 627 -68.39 -2.10 46.17
C SER A 627 -68.83 -1.59 44.72
N PRO A 628 -68.60 -2.32 43.58
CA PRO A 628 -67.37 -2.55 42.74
C PRO A 628 -67.48 -2.20 41.19
N ILE A 629 -66.43 -2.43 40.36
CA ILE A 629 -66.26 -1.95 38.93
C ILE A 629 -66.19 -3.05 37.83
N ASP A 630 -66.61 -2.73 36.59
CA ASP A 630 -66.58 -3.54 35.33
C ASP A 630 -65.96 -2.74 34.14
N CYS A 631 -65.53 -3.40 33.06
CA CYS A 631 -64.65 -2.90 31.98
C CYS A 631 -65.31 -1.94 30.96
N ALA A 632 -66.18 -1.04 31.42
CA ALA A 632 -66.88 -0.05 30.60
C ALA A 632 -67.24 1.25 31.38
N ASP A 633 -66.22 1.93 31.91
CA ASP A 633 -66.20 3.35 32.32
C ASP A 633 -67.44 3.93 33.05
N ASN A 634 -67.88 3.34 34.17
CA ASN A 634 -68.83 3.99 35.10
C ASN A 634 -68.59 3.55 36.58
N ILE A 635 -68.60 4.50 37.54
CA ILE A 635 -68.40 4.29 39.00
C ILE A 635 -69.38 5.20 39.80
N LEU A 636 -69.89 4.77 40.97
CA LEU A 636 -70.72 5.58 41.90
C LEU A 636 -70.60 5.17 43.39
N ASP A 637 -69.86 5.93 44.23
CA ASP A 637 -69.61 5.67 45.68
C ASP A 637 -70.14 6.80 46.64
N SER A 638 -70.23 6.60 47.99
CA SER A 638 -70.79 7.59 48.98
C SER A 638 -70.44 7.43 50.51
N ILE A 639 -70.50 8.51 51.37
CA ILE A 639 -70.01 8.67 52.80
C ILE A 639 -70.84 9.71 53.70
N GLN A 640 -70.85 9.74 55.08
CA GLN A 640 -71.55 10.76 55.98
C GLN A 640 -71.05 11.02 57.48
N LEU A 641 -71.46 12.12 58.20
CA LEU A 641 -70.98 12.65 59.55
C LEU A 641 -72.01 13.22 60.62
N GLN A 642 -71.59 13.57 61.89
CA GLN A 642 -72.40 14.18 63.02
C GLN A 642 -71.68 15.15 64.05
N ILE A 643 -72.30 16.25 64.61
CA ILE A 643 -71.65 17.42 65.33
C ILE A 643 -72.49 18.11 66.48
N SER A 644 -71.89 18.70 67.57
CA SER A 644 -72.54 19.66 68.52
C SER A 644 -71.64 20.49 69.50
N GLY A 645 -72.00 21.75 69.82
CA GLY A 645 -71.48 22.59 70.94
C GLY A 645 -70.54 23.74 70.52
N GLY A 646 -70.40 24.84 71.28
CA GLY A 646 -69.32 25.83 71.07
C GLY A 646 -69.68 27.20 70.53
N THR A 647 -68.64 27.96 70.16
CA THR A 647 -68.76 29.31 69.58
C THR A 647 -69.11 29.22 68.10
N LEU A 648 -70.41 29.23 67.79
CA LEU A 648 -70.92 29.16 66.40
C LEU A 648 -70.30 30.22 65.46
N PRO A 649 -70.16 29.94 64.15
CA PRO A 649 -70.65 28.77 63.42
C PRO A 649 -69.74 27.54 63.52
N TYR A 650 -70.29 26.34 63.28
CA TYR A 650 -69.49 25.15 63.02
C TYR A 650 -69.11 25.13 61.54
N GLY A 651 -67.83 25.31 61.24
CA GLY A 651 -67.34 25.15 59.87
C GLY A 651 -67.14 23.67 59.57
N VAL A 652 -68.07 23.04 58.84
CA VAL A 652 -67.85 21.71 58.23
C VAL A 652 -67.23 21.91 56.87
N LEU A 653 -66.02 21.39 56.66
CA LEU A 653 -65.31 21.49 55.40
C LEU A 653 -64.65 20.17 55.08
N TRP A 654 -65.14 19.51 54.03
CA TRP A 654 -64.44 18.40 53.39
C TRP A 654 -63.36 18.91 52.44
N SER A 655 -62.28 18.14 52.23
CA SER A 655 -61.16 18.55 51.36
C SER A 655 -61.56 18.76 49.88
N ASN A 656 -62.65 18.13 49.41
CA ASN A 656 -63.21 18.35 48.07
C ASN A 656 -64.13 19.58 47.97
N GLY A 657 -64.24 20.37 49.04
CA GLY A 657 -65.07 21.57 49.08
C GLY A 657 -66.55 21.31 49.37
N ASP A 658 -66.97 20.05 49.61
CA ASP A 658 -68.30 19.80 50.17
C ASP A 658 -68.34 20.33 51.62
N THR A 659 -69.48 20.93 52.00
CA THR A 659 -69.72 21.51 53.33
C THR A 659 -70.90 20.84 54.04
N THR A 660 -71.44 19.77 53.46
CA THR A 660 -72.55 18.98 54.01
C THR A 660 -72.00 17.83 54.87
N THR A 661 -72.89 17.13 55.57
CA THR A 661 -72.52 15.92 56.31
C THR A 661 -72.79 14.63 55.53
N TYR A 662 -72.97 14.67 54.20
CA TYR A 662 -73.29 13.50 53.35
C TYR A 662 -72.77 13.67 51.91
N LEU A 663 -71.88 12.78 51.48
CA LEU A 663 -71.09 12.86 50.25
C LEU A 663 -71.47 11.73 49.28
N THR A 664 -71.82 12.04 48.03
CA THR A 664 -72.16 11.07 46.97
C THR A 664 -71.48 11.43 45.66
N GLY A 665 -71.00 10.46 44.89
CA GLY A 665 -70.37 10.73 43.59
C GLY A 665 -69.00 11.40 43.73
N ALA A 666 -68.36 11.23 44.89
CA ALA A 666 -66.94 11.52 45.04
C ALA A 666 -66.18 10.48 44.19
N GLY A 667 -65.56 10.95 43.12
CA GLY A 667 -64.63 10.13 42.34
C GLY A 667 -63.43 9.70 43.17
N SER A 668 -62.59 8.88 42.57
CA SER A 668 -61.27 8.48 43.07
C SER A 668 -60.46 9.65 43.67
N GLY A 669 -59.99 9.48 44.90
CA GLY A 669 -59.28 10.52 45.67
C GLY A 669 -59.21 10.22 47.17
N GLU A 670 -58.57 11.12 47.92
CA GLU A 670 -58.50 11.09 49.39
C GLU A 670 -59.22 12.31 49.96
N PHE A 671 -59.99 12.11 51.04
CA PHE A 671 -60.90 13.10 51.60
C PHE A 671 -60.71 13.31 53.12
N ASP A 672 -60.57 14.57 53.53
CA ASP A 672 -60.52 15.00 54.93
C ASP A 672 -61.81 15.73 55.32
N VAL A 673 -62.09 15.91 56.61
CA VAL A 673 -63.16 16.79 57.11
C VAL A 673 -62.90 17.43 58.47
N SER A 674 -62.89 18.77 58.48
CA SER A 674 -62.76 19.59 59.70
C SER A 674 -64.09 20.09 60.21
N VAL A 675 -64.20 20.25 61.53
CA VAL A 675 -65.35 20.86 62.22
C VAL A 675 -64.87 21.77 63.36
N THR A 676 -64.91 23.07 63.12
CA THR A 676 -64.31 24.08 64.00
C THR A 676 -65.36 25.01 64.59
N ASP A 677 -65.22 25.38 65.88
CA ASP A 677 -65.89 26.54 66.46
C ASP A 677 -64.96 27.77 66.46
N ALA A 678 -65.54 28.95 66.58
CA ALA A 678 -64.85 30.22 66.45
C ALA A 678 -63.97 30.62 67.66
N ALA A 679 -63.87 29.79 68.71
CA ALA A 679 -62.96 29.99 69.84
C ALA A 679 -61.74 29.03 69.80
N GLY A 680 -61.61 28.23 68.74
CA GLY A 680 -60.53 27.24 68.64
C GLY A 680 -60.81 25.96 69.40
N CYS A 681 -62.01 25.79 69.96
CA CYS A 681 -62.49 24.44 70.23
C CYS A 681 -62.81 23.85 68.85
N GLN A 682 -62.06 22.84 68.45
CA GLN A 682 -62.09 22.26 67.10
C GLN A 682 -62.05 20.73 67.19
N VAL A 683 -62.74 20.05 66.28
CA VAL A 683 -62.70 18.59 66.14
C VAL A 683 -62.57 18.26 64.64
N THR A 684 -61.62 17.42 64.25
CA THR A 684 -61.30 17.18 62.83
C THR A 684 -61.01 15.70 62.59
N LEU A 685 -61.35 15.21 61.40
CA LEU A 685 -61.18 13.84 60.90
C LEU A 685 -60.44 13.90 59.54
N VAL A 686 -59.59 12.94 59.22
CA VAL A 686 -58.70 12.96 58.03
C VAL A 686 -58.52 11.55 57.42
N ASP A 687 -58.00 11.45 56.20
CA ASP A 687 -57.58 10.23 55.46
C ASP A 687 -58.68 9.23 55.01
N ILE A 688 -59.73 9.68 54.29
CA ILE A 688 -60.80 8.80 53.75
C ILE A 688 -60.58 8.54 52.24
N LYS A 689 -60.30 7.30 51.81
CA LYS A 689 -59.74 6.99 50.46
C LYS A 689 -60.71 6.28 49.48
N ILE A 690 -60.65 6.63 48.19
CA ILE A 690 -61.41 6.03 47.06
C ILE A 690 -60.45 5.78 45.85
N PRO A 691 -60.38 4.59 45.22
CA PRO A 691 -59.42 4.24 44.15
C PRO A 691 -59.88 4.50 42.70
N ASN A 692 -58.94 4.59 41.75
CA ASN A 692 -59.11 5.02 40.34
C ASN A 692 -59.20 3.85 39.31
N PRO A 693 -59.93 3.98 38.16
CA PRO A 693 -59.97 2.96 37.11
C PRO A 693 -58.73 2.95 36.19
N ALA A 694 -58.58 1.90 35.37
CA ALA A 694 -57.36 1.54 34.62
C ALA A 694 -57.48 1.73 33.08
N PRO A 695 -56.33 1.82 32.36
CA PRO A 695 -56.29 2.12 30.92
C PRO A 695 -56.61 0.94 29.98
N VAL A 696 -57.10 1.28 28.78
CA VAL A 696 -57.47 0.37 27.67
C VAL A 696 -56.26 -0.38 27.10
N LEU A 697 -56.45 -1.64 26.71
CA LEU A 697 -55.45 -2.53 26.10
C LEU A 697 -55.33 -2.36 24.57
N GLU A 698 -54.18 -1.94 24.07
CA GLU A 698 -53.84 -1.84 22.65
C GLU A 698 -52.53 -2.60 22.29
N LEU A 699 -52.33 -2.89 21.00
CA LEU A 699 -51.12 -3.56 20.47
C LEU A 699 -50.54 -2.77 19.29
N ARG A 700 -49.20 -2.76 19.18
CA ARG A 700 -48.49 -2.20 18.02
C ARG A 700 -47.34 -3.12 17.58
N LEU A 701 -47.15 -3.27 16.28
CA LEU A 701 -45.91 -3.84 15.73
C LEU A 701 -44.76 -2.86 16.01
N ASP A 702 -43.68 -3.34 16.61
CA ASP A 702 -42.49 -2.53 16.92
C ASP A 702 -41.45 -2.66 15.81
N SER A 703 -41.11 -3.90 15.43
CA SER A 703 -40.18 -4.17 14.33
C SER A 703 -40.35 -5.57 13.72
N THR A 704 -40.03 -5.67 12.43
CA THR A 704 -39.65 -6.91 11.73
C THR A 704 -38.12 -6.94 11.61
N ALA A 705 -37.49 -8.07 11.93
CA ALA A 705 -36.06 -8.27 11.70
C ALA A 705 -35.83 -9.52 10.86
N LEU A 706 -34.81 -9.48 9.99
CA LEU A 706 -34.36 -10.60 9.16
C LEU A 706 -32.91 -10.87 9.53
N TYR A 707 -32.61 -12.06 10.06
CA TYR A 707 -31.26 -12.45 10.49
C TYR A 707 -30.77 -13.70 9.73
N PRO A 708 -30.26 -13.54 8.51
CA PRO A 708 -29.54 -14.61 7.83
C PRO A 708 -28.10 -14.72 8.39
N ASP A 709 -27.95 -15.31 9.58
CA ASP A 709 -26.63 -15.59 10.20
C ASP A 709 -25.80 -16.63 9.40
N ASP A 710 -26.43 -17.35 8.46
CA ASP A 710 -25.77 -18.22 7.48
C ASP A 710 -26.53 -18.23 6.14
N CYS A 711 -25.96 -17.58 5.13
CA CYS A 711 -26.53 -17.46 3.79
C CYS A 711 -26.65 -18.81 3.04
N ALA A 712 -26.15 -19.92 3.62
CA ALA A 712 -26.29 -21.28 3.07
C ALA A 712 -27.59 -22.00 3.50
N ASN A 713 -28.31 -21.54 4.53
CA ASN A 713 -29.49 -22.23 5.08
C ASN A 713 -30.65 -21.24 5.35
N LEU A 714 -31.47 -20.98 4.33
CA LEU A 714 -32.45 -19.87 4.31
C LEU A 714 -33.94 -20.14 4.68
N PRO A 715 -34.39 -21.24 5.34
CA PRO A 715 -35.82 -21.39 5.65
C PRO A 715 -36.31 -20.61 6.89
N ASP A 716 -35.50 -20.44 7.94
CA ASP A 716 -36.00 -20.15 9.31
C ASP A 716 -35.39 -18.86 9.95
N ALA A 717 -35.52 -17.68 9.30
CA ALA A 717 -34.69 -16.50 9.62
C ALA A 717 -35.44 -15.17 9.90
N GLY A 718 -36.78 -15.17 10.02
CA GLY A 718 -37.57 -13.96 10.34
C GLY A 718 -37.95 -13.82 11.82
N ASP A 719 -37.87 -12.61 12.37
CA ASP A 719 -38.24 -12.29 13.75
C ASP A 719 -39.30 -11.17 13.79
N LEU A 720 -40.29 -11.29 14.70
CA LEU A 720 -41.35 -10.29 14.94
C LEU A 720 -41.35 -9.79 16.39
N ARG A 721 -41.42 -8.47 16.55
CA ARG A 721 -41.50 -7.78 17.85
C ARG A 721 -42.78 -6.96 17.99
N VAL A 722 -43.55 -7.22 19.06
CA VAL A 722 -44.84 -6.57 19.34
C VAL A 722 -44.82 -5.91 20.71
N LEU A 723 -45.32 -4.68 20.78
CA LEU A 723 -45.51 -3.89 22.01
C LEU A 723 -46.97 -3.98 22.49
N ILE A 724 -47.15 -4.04 23.80
CA ILE A 724 -48.43 -4.01 24.51
C ILE A 724 -48.52 -2.66 25.23
N GLU A 725 -49.60 -1.91 25.02
CA GLU A 725 -49.85 -0.64 25.71
C GLU A 725 -51.19 -0.74 26.47
N GLY A 726 -51.17 -0.73 27.81
CA GLY A 726 -52.36 -0.75 28.68
C GLY A 726 -52.85 -2.14 29.12
N GLY A 727 -54.06 -2.20 29.71
CA GLY A 727 -54.60 -3.40 30.37
C GLY A 727 -53.89 -3.79 31.68
N TYR A 728 -54.22 -4.96 32.23
CA TYR A 728 -53.62 -5.50 33.46
C TYR A 728 -52.78 -6.78 33.20
N PRO A 729 -51.47 -6.80 33.51
CA PRO A 729 -50.65 -8.02 33.43
C PRO A 729 -51.02 -9.02 34.56
N PRO A 730 -50.80 -10.34 34.36
CA PRO A 730 -50.13 -10.98 33.22
C PRO A 730 -50.97 -11.07 31.94
N TYR A 731 -50.29 -11.00 30.80
CA TYR A 731 -50.90 -11.10 29.48
C TYR A 731 -50.83 -12.56 28.94
N GLN A 732 -51.89 -13.01 28.30
CA GLN A 732 -51.94 -14.27 27.55
C GLN A 732 -51.96 -14.00 26.05
N TYR A 733 -51.12 -14.68 25.28
CA TYR A 733 -51.04 -14.47 23.83
C TYR A 733 -51.12 -15.76 23.02
N ASN A 734 -51.71 -15.63 21.82
CA ASN A 734 -51.95 -16.73 20.89
C ASN A 734 -51.55 -16.32 19.47
N TRP A 735 -50.48 -16.93 18.95
CA TRP A 735 -50.02 -16.73 17.58
C TRP A 735 -50.72 -17.68 16.60
N SER A 736 -51.02 -17.17 15.40
CA SER A 736 -51.59 -17.95 14.27
C SER A 736 -50.88 -19.28 13.95
N HIS A 737 -49.57 -19.38 14.21
CA HIS A 737 -48.75 -20.57 13.99
C HIS A 737 -48.41 -21.38 15.27
N GLY A 738 -49.06 -21.12 16.39
CA GLY A 738 -49.17 -22.08 17.51
C GLY A 738 -48.24 -21.88 18.72
N VAL A 739 -47.51 -20.78 18.82
CA VAL A 739 -46.77 -20.41 20.05
C VAL A 739 -47.74 -19.82 21.07
N GLN A 740 -47.74 -20.36 22.30
CA GLN A 740 -48.45 -19.81 23.46
C GLN A 740 -47.54 -19.78 24.68
N ASN A 741 -47.51 -18.63 25.33
CA ASN A 741 -46.75 -18.34 26.55
C ASN A 741 -47.57 -17.32 27.39
N GLN A 742 -47.16 -17.10 28.63
CA GLN A 742 -47.70 -16.06 29.52
C GLN A 742 -46.56 -15.21 30.04
N THR A 743 -46.69 -13.88 30.01
CA THR A 743 -45.66 -12.94 30.48
C THR A 743 -46.28 -11.82 31.31
N SER A 744 -45.43 -11.18 32.11
CA SER A 744 -45.73 -9.92 32.82
C SER A 744 -44.99 -8.74 32.19
N GLU A 745 -44.54 -8.90 30.95
CA GLU A 745 -43.70 -7.96 30.21
C GLU A 745 -44.51 -7.35 29.06
N ASP A 746 -44.31 -6.05 28.85
CA ASP A 746 -45.06 -5.22 27.88
C ASP A 746 -44.49 -5.34 26.44
N THR A 747 -43.50 -6.21 26.25
CA THR A 747 -42.84 -6.51 24.97
C THR A 747 -42.85 -8.01 24.71
N LEU A 748 -43.09 -8.40 23.46
CA LEU A 748 -43.08 -9.79 23.02
C LEU A 748 -42.27 -9.95 21.72
N GLU A 749 -41.32 -10.89 21.75
CA GLU A 749 -40.47 -11.28 20.62
C GLU A 749 -40.73 -12.74 20.26
N VAL A 750 -40.80 -13.05 18.96
CA VAL A 750 -40.86 -14.42 18.43
C VAL A 750 -39.94 -14.52 17.21
N ASN A 751 -39.11 -15.57 17.21
CA ASN A 751 -37.96 -15.68 16.31
C ASN A 751 -38.01 -16.98 15.49
N GLY A 752 -37.33 -17.00 14.34
CA GLY A 752 -37.21 -18.18 13.48
C GLY A 752 -38.49 -18.50 12.69
N LEU A 753 -39.10 -17.47 12.10
CA LEU A 753 -40.30 -17.56 11.26
C LEU A 753 -39.95 -17.79 9.78
N GLU A 754 -40.73 -18.67 9.13
CA GLU A 754 -40.72 -18.88 7.67
C GLU A 754 -41.38 -17.69 6.91
N GLU A 755 -41.20 -17.62 5.58
CA GLU A 755 -41.90 -16.64 4.73
C GLU A 755 -43.44 -16.73 4.88
N GLY A 756 -44.13 -15.60 5.02
CA GLY A 756 -45.59 -15.59 5.14
C GLY A 756 -46.19 -14.47 6.00
N PHE A 757 -47.47 -14.65 6.34
CA PHE A 757 -48.29 -13.70 7.11
C PHE A 757 -48.60 -14.23 8.52
N TYR A 758 -48.43 -13.36 9.52
CA TYR A 758 -48.58 -13.67 10.93
C TYR A 758 -49.59 -12.76 11.63
N ASN A 759 -50.40 -13.36 12.52
CA ASN A 759 -51.36 -12.69 13.40
C ASN A 759 -51.14 -13.11 14.86
N VAL A 760 -51.41 -12.20 15.81
CA VAL A 760 -51.40 -12.45 17.27
C VAL A 760 -52.64 -11.87 17.95
N THR A 761 -53.19 -12.61 18.91
CA THR A 761 -54.22 -12.14 19.85
C THR A 761 -53.63 -12.05 21.25
N VAL A 762 -53.89 -10.96 21.98
CA VAL A 762 -53.46 -10.75 23.36
C VAL A 762 -54.66 -10.52 24.26
N THR A 763 -54.62 -11.06 25.48
CA THR A 763 -55.65 -10.99 26.53
C THR A 763 -55.01 -10.56 27.85
N ASP A 764 -55.63 -9.65 28.60
CA ASP A 764 -55.16 -9.23 29.94
C ASP A 764 -55.79 -10.06 31.09
N ASP A 765 -55.29 -9.88 32.32
CA ASP A 765 -55.70 -10.67 33.50
C ASP A 765 -57.17 -10.46 33.91
N VAL A 766 -57.79 -9.36 33.46
CA VAL A 766 -59.21 -9.04 33.69
C VAL A 766 -60.09 -9.56 32.53
N GLY A 767 -59.49 -10.04 31.44
CA GLY A 767 -60.15 -10.71 30.32
C GLY A 767 -60.45 -9.82 29.11
N CYS A 768 -59.88 -8.61 29.04
CA CYS A 768 -59.94 -7.75 27.87
C CYS A 768 -59.07 -8.32 26.74
N THR A 769 -59.55 -8.33 25.49
CA THR A 769 -58.85 -8.95 24.35
C THR A 769 -58.66 -7.99 23.17
N THR A 770 -57.53 -8.10 22.47
CA THR A 770 -57.23 -7.35 21.25
C THR A 770 -56.36 -8.15 20.27
N VAL A 771 -56.27 -7.74 19.00
CA VAL A 771 -55.67 -8.52 17.90
C VAL A 771 -54.85 -7.63 16.97
N LEU A 772 -53.67 -8.11 16.57
CA LEU A 772 -52.84 -7.55 15.52
C LEU A 772 -52.69 -8.57 14.37
N SER A 773 -52.93 -8.15 13.12
CA SER A 773 -52.95 -9.03 11.94
C SER A 773 -52.10 -8.53 10.78
N ASP A 774 -51.88 -9.42 9.80
CA ASP A 774 -51.31 -9.14 8.49
C ASP A 774 -49.83 -8.69 8.51
N MET A 775 -49.04 -9.21 9.46
CA MET A 775 -47.59 -8.98 9.55
C MET A 775 -46.85 -9.88 8.55
N GLU A 776 -46.12 -9.32 7.59
CA GLU A 776 -45.49 -10.04 6.46
C GLU A 776 -43.96 -10.21 6.65
N ILE A 777 -43.45 -11.39 6.31
CA ILE A 777 -42.01 -11.72 6.24
C ILE A 777 -41.63 -12.04 4.79
N LEU A 778 -40.60 -11.36 4.25
CA LEU A 778 -40.11 -11.48 2.87
C LEU A 778 -38.61 -11.82 2.84
N LEU A 779 -38.18 -12.64 1.88
CA LEU A 779 -36.77 -12.94 1.58
C LEU A 779 -36.30 -12.17 0.33
N PRO A 780 -35.05 -11.67 0.29
CA PRO A 780 -34.48 -11.02 -0.89
C PRO A 780 -33.97 -12.04 -1.94
N ASP A 781 -33.75 -11.57 -3.17
CA ASP A 781 -33.03 -12.33 -4.20
C ASP A 781 -31.57 -12.64 -3.75
N PRO A 782 -30.95 -13.76 -4.14
CA PRO A 782 -29.58 -14.10 -3.77
C PRO A 782 -28.54 -13.09 -4.28
N LEU A 783 -27.56 -12.74 -3.44
CA LEU A 783 -26.44 -11.86 -3.81
C LEU A 783 -25.59 -12.47 -4.93
N ASN A 784 -25.37 -11.69 -5.99
CA ASN A 784 -24.56 -12.07 -7.13
C ASN A 784 -23.78 -10.86 -7.68
N ALA A 785 -22.51 -11.05 -8.04
CA ALA A 785 -21.65 -10.01 -8.59
C ALA A 785 -20.93 -10.52 -9.84
N PHE A 786 -20.83 -9.68 -10.87
CA PHE A 786 -20.13 -10.01 -12.12
C PHE A 786 -19.54 -8.76 -12.78
N ILE A 787 -18.49 -8.96 -13.57
CA ILE A 787 -17.85 -7.88 -14.32
C ILE A 787 -18.73 -7.48 -15.51
N GLN A 788 -18.90 -6.17 -15.74
CA GLN A 788 -19.71 -5.69 -16.86
C GLN A 788 -19.09 -6.10 -18.21
N PRO A 789 -19.89 -6.52 -19.21
CA PRO A 789 -19.36 -6.84 -20.55
C PRO A 789 -18.68 -5.63 -21.20
N GLY A 790 -17.37 -5.72 -21.43
CA GLY A 790 -16.56 -4.59 -21.92
C GLY A 790 -16.16 -3.57 -20.85
N GLY A 791 -16.42 -3.87 -19.57
CA GLY A 791 -16.07 -3.03 -18.42
C GLY A 791 -14.63 -3.20 -17.93
N ILE A 792 -13.78 -3.94 -18.64
CA ILE A 792 -12.33 -4.00 -18.36
C ILE A 792 -11.65 -3.02 -19.31
N VAL A 793 -10.83 -2.13 -18.75
CA VAL A 793 -9.92 -1.27 -19.49
C VAL A 793 -8.51 -1.67 -19.10
N ASP A 794 -7.73 -2.07 -20.09
CA ASP A 794 -6.33 -2.47 -19.91
C ASP A 794 -5.43 -1.26 -19.61
N VAL A 795 -4.23 -1.53 -19.10
CA VAL A 795 -3.24 -0.48 -18.87
C VAL A 795 -2.72 0.03 -20.22
N LEU A 796 -2.67 1.35 -20.40
CA LEU A 796 -2.23 2.00 -21.63
C LEU A 796 -0.70 1.92 -21.82
N CYS A 797 0.06 1.94 -20.73
CA CYS A 797 1.52 1.92 -20.71
C CYS A 797 2.04 0.68 -19.99
N LYS A 798 3.11 0.06 -20.49
CA LYS A 798 3.76 -1.03 -19.76
C LYS A 798 4.29 -0.52 -18.40
N TYR A 799 3.96 -1.20 -17.32
CA TYR A 799 4.15 -0.80 -15.92
C TYR A 799 3.36 0.45 -15.46
N GLY A 800 2.46 0.97 -16.29
CA GLY A 800 1.52 2.03 -15.90
C GLY A 800 0.40 1.52 -15.00
N SER A 801 -0.43 2.45 -14.54
CA SER A 801 -1.55 2.19 -13.62
C SER A 801 -2.88 2.76 -14.12
N THR A 802 -3.16 2.69 -15.43
CA THR A 802 -4.39 3.28 -15.99
C THR A 802 -5.55 2.29 -16.11
N GLY A 803 -5.36 1.03 -15.68
CA GLY A 803 -6.38 0.01 -15.81
C GLY A 803 -7.61 0.29 -14.95
N SER A 804 -8.77 -0.21 -15.37
CA SER A 804 -9.99 -0.15 -14.58
C SER A 804 -10.90 -1.35 -14.82
N ILE A 805 -11.74 -1.66 -13.84
CA ILE A 805 -12.75 -2.72 -13.95
C ILE A 805 -14.10 -2.16 -13.49
N GLN A 806 -15.16 -2.41 -14.26
CA GLN A 806 -16.53 -2.06 -13.89
C GLN A 806 -17.28 -3.29 -13.37
N LEU A 807 -17.83 -3.15 -12.17
CA LEU A 807 -18.58 -4.20 -11.48
C LEU A 807 -20.08 -4.03 -11.71
N ASN A 808 -20.85 -5.10 -11.55
CA ASN A 808 -22.30 -5.00 -11.41
C ASN A 808 -22.78 -6.01 -10.38
N VAL A 809 -23.55 -5.53 -9.41
CA VAL A 809 -24.09 -6.31 -8.29
C VAL A 809 -25.61 -6.36 -8.37
N VAL A 810 -26.18 -7.53 -8.12
CA VAL A 810 -27.63 -7.76 -8.11
C VAL A 810 -27.99 -8.73 -6.97
N GLY A 811 -29.18 -8.53 -6.37
CA GLY A 811 -29.61 -9.31 -5.21
C GLY A 811 -28.83 -8.98 -3.93
N GLY A 812 -29.05 -9.76 -2.88
CA GLY A 812 -28.62 -9.44 -1.52
C GLY A 812 -29.35 -8.22 -0.96
N PHE A 813 -28.93 -7.77 0.22
CA PHE A 813 -29.42 -6.50 0.77
C PHE A 813 -28.57 -5.32 0.29
N PRO A 814 -29.13 -4.10 0.16
CA PRO A 814 -28.36 -2.90 -0.14
C PRO A 814 -27.26 -2.60 0.90
N ASP A 815 -26.47 -1.55 0.63
CA ASP A 815 -25.25 -1.17 1.37
C ASP A 815 -24.13 -2.23 1.28
N TYR A 816 -23.73 -2.51 0.04
CA TYR A 816 -22.60 -3.39 -0.27
C TYR A 816 -21.24 -2.78 0.12
N SER A 817 -20.31 -3.66 0.48
CA SER A 817 -18.89 -3.39 0.66
C SER A 817 -18.08 -4.21 -0.34
N TYR A 818 -16.98 -3.64 -0.81
CA TYR A 818 -16.16 -4.20 -1.89
C TYR A 818 -14.73 -4.42 -1.42
N ILE A 819 -14.12 -5.54 -1.81
CA ILE A 819 -12.70 -5.82 -1.63
C ILE A 819 -12.17 -6.40 -2.94
N TRP A 820 -11.34 -5.64 -3.65
CA TRP A 820 -10.63 -6.11 -4.83
C TRP A 820 -9.30 -6.74 -4.42
N GLN A 821 -9.07 -7.99 -4.83
CA GLN A 821 -7.85 -8.74 -4.50
C GLN A 821 -7.11 -9.21 -5.75
N THR A 822 -5.78 -9.18 -5.67
CA THR A 822 -4.89 -9.88 -6.61
C THR A 822 -4.94 -11.40 -6.43
N GLN A 823 -4.37 -12.14 -7.38
CA GLN A 823 -4.17 -13.60 -7.26
C GLN A 823 -3.37 -14.01 -6.00
N LEU A 824 -2.50 -13.13 -5.49
CA LEU A 824 -1.73 -13.33 -4.25
C LEU A 824 -2.49 -12.95 -2.97
N GLY A 825 -3.76 -12.50 -3.08
CA GLY A 825 -4.61 -12.13 -1.95
C GLY A 825 -4.40 -10.71 -1.41
N ALA A 826 -3.46 -9.93 -1.96
CA ALA A 826 -3.29 -8.52 -1.60
C ALA A 826 -4.49 -7.69 -2.07
N THR A 827 -5.02 -6.85 -1.16
CA THR A 827 -6.15 -5.95 -1.44
C THR A 827 -5.65 -4.70 -2.17
N VAL A 828 -6.33 -4.30 -3.26
CA VAL A 828 -5.91 -3.17 -4.11
C VAL A 828 -6.93 -2.04 -4.19
N SER A 829 -8.21 -2.30 -3.87
CA SER A 829 -9.26 -1.27 -3.83
C SER A 829 -10.44 -1.75 -3.00
N THR A 830 -11.21 -0.80 -2.45
CA THR A 830 -12.51 -1.02 -1.80
C THR A 830 -13.65 -0.25 -2.46
N LEU A 831 -13.41 0.29 -3.66
CA LEU A 831 -14.44 0.91 -4.50
C LEU A 831 -15.17 -0.15 -5.33
N GLU A 832 -16.41 0.14 -5.73
CA GLU A 832 -17.19 -0.70 -6.65
C GLU A 832 -16.48 -0.88 -7.99
N ASP A 833 -16.19 0.26 -8.64
CA ASP A 833 -15.43 0.36 -9.89
C ASP A 833 -14.00 0.87 -9.60
N PRO A 834 -12.99 -0.01 -9.48
CA PRO A 834 -11.60 0.41 -9.29
C PRO A 834 -11.05 1.06 -10.56
N LEU A 835 -10.47 2.24 -10.37
CA LEU A 835 -9.58 2.90 -11.32
C LEU A 835 -8.14 2.80 -10.79
N GLY A 836 -7.15 3.04 -11.64
CA GLY A 836 -5.76 3.12 -11.19
C GLY A 836 -5.01 1.79 -11.13
N LEU A 837 -5.53 0.74 -11.77
CA LEU A 837 -4.98 -0.61 -11.67
C LEU A 837 -3.73 -0.80 -12.54
N LEU A 838 -2.76 -1.53 -12.00
CA LEU A 838 -1.65 -2.12 -12.74
C LEU A 838 -2.16 -3.32 -13.58
N ALA A 839 -1.31 -3.86 -14.45
CA ALA A 839 -1.63 -5.13 -15.11
C ALA A 839 -1.53 -6.30 -14.12
N GLY A 840 -2.46 -7.24 -14.22
CA GLY A 840 -2.55 -8.37 -13.29
C GLY A 840 -3.92 -9.03 -13.27
N GLN A 841 -4.06 -10.05 -12.41
CA GLN A 841 -5.32 -10.76 -12.21
C GLN A 841 -6.02 -10.30 -10.93
N TYR A 842 -7.27 -9.87 -11.09
CA TYR A 842 -8.09 -9.26 -10.05
C TYR A 842 -9.43 -9.99 -9.90
N ARG A 843 -9.97 -10.05 -8.69
CA ARG A 843 -11.37 -10.41 -8.43
C ARG A 843 -11.99 -9.44 -7.45
N ALA A 844 -13.28 -9.19 -7.59
CA ALA A 844 -14.07 -8.52 -6.56
C ALA A 844 -14.59 -9.55 -5.57
N ILE A 845 -14.52 -9.20 -4.29
CA ILE A 845 -15.30 -9.81 -3.22
C ILE A 845 -16.32 -8.76 -2.80
N VAL A 846 -17.61 -9.09 -2.93
CA VAL A 846 -18.72 -8.21 -2.60
C VAL A 846 -19.43 -8.79 -1.39
N ARG A 847 -19.66 -7.96 -0.37
CA ARG A 847 -20.35 -8.36 0.86
C ARG A 847 -21.48 -7.38 1.17
N ASP A 848 -22.70 -7.87 1.38
CA ASP A 848 -23.84 -7.02 1.75
C ASP A 848 -23.84 -6.61 3.24
N GLN A 849 -24.78 -5.74 3.64
CA GLN A 849 -24.87 -5.20 4.99
C GLN A 849 -25.04 -6.26 6.10
N PHE A 850 -25.48 -7.48 5.78
CA PHE A 850 -25.64 -8.59 6.73
C PHE A 850 -24.51 -9.62 6.67
N GLY A 851 -23.54 -9.43 5.76
CA GLY A 851 -22.35 -10.26 5.70
C GLY A 851 -22.39 -11.39 4.66
N CYS A 852 -23.44 -11.49 3.84
CA CYS A 852 -23.43 -12.45 2.72
C CYS A 852 -22.37 -12.01 1.70
N GLU A 853 -21.49 -12.94 1.31
CA GLU A 853 -20.27 -12.64 0.56
C GLU A 853 -20.19 -13.46 -0.73
N VAL A 854 -19.97 -12.80 -1.87
CA VAL A 854 -19.78 -13.42 -3.18
C VAL A 854 -18.46 -12.95 -3.80
N ALA A 855 -17.71 -13.87 -4.40
CA ALA A 855 -16.47 -13.56 -5.11
C ALA A 855 -16.66 -13.78 -6.62
N THR A 856 -16.23 -12.81 -7.43
CA THR A 856 -16.16 -12.99 -8.89
C THR A 856 -15.07 -14.00 -9.25
N PRO A 857 -15.11 -14.59 -10.46
CA PRO A 857 -13.91 -15.15 -11.08
C PRO A 857 -12.80 -14.09 -11.17
N PHE A 858 -11.55 -14.55 -11.27
CA PHE A 858 -10.44 -13.67 -11.63
C PHE A 858 -10.59 -13.19 -13.08
N VAL A 859 -10.37 -11.89 -13.30
CA VAL A 859 -10.23 -11.25 -14.61
C VAL A 859 -8.84 -10.64 -14.74
N THR A 860 -8.30 -10.63 -15.96
CA THR A 860 -7.02 -10.00 -16.26
C THR A 860 -7.24 -8.56 -16.71
N VAL A 861 -6.40 -7.65 -16.21
CA VAL A 861 -6.11 -6.35 -16.81
C VAL A 861 -4.74 -6.51 -17.48
N ASP A 862 -4.68 -6.38 -18.81
CA ASP A 862 -3.45 -6.54 -19.58
C ASP A 862 -2.66 -5.21 -19.68
N GLN A 863 -1.48 -5.25 -20.31
CA GLN A 863 -0.64 -4.09 -20.66
C GLN A 863 0.14 -4.37 -21.95
N PRO A 864 0.72 -3.36 -22.62
CA PRO A 864 1.57 -3.57 -23.79
C PRO A 864 2.76 -4.50 -23.49
N ASP A 865 3.04 -5.43 -24.43
CA ASP A 865 4.14 -6.41 -24.31
C ASP A 865 5.53 -5.77 -24.24
N SER A 866 5.71 -4.57 -24.81
CA SER A 866 7.00 -3.88 -24.93
C SER A 866 6.98 -2.51 -24.27
N LEU A 867 8.05 -2.21 -23.52
CA LEU A 867 8.26 -0.90 -22.90
C LEU A 867 8.64 0.09 -23.99
N LEU A 868 8.14 1.32 -23.93
CA LEU A 868 8.67 2.41 -24.75
C LEU A 868 10.14 2.64 -24.33
N ASN A 869 11.06 2.40 -25.24
CA ASN A 869 12.50 2.50 -25.04
C ASN A 869 13.12 3.39 -26.12
N VAL A 870 14.13 4.17 -25.73
CA VAL A 870 14.87 5.07 -26.62
C VAL A 870 16.36 4.78 -26.46
N GLU A 871 16.93 4.07 -27.42
CA GLU A 871 18.39 3.96 -27.54
C GLU A 871 18.94 5.20 -28.26
N TYR A 872 20.17 5.59 -27.93
CA TYR A 872 20.79 6.79 -28.50
C TYR A 872 22.29 6.60 -28.74
N ASP A 873 22.80 7.33 -29.73
CA ASP A 873 24.22 7.44 -30.06
C ASP A 873 24.59 8.93 -30.13
N ILE A 874 25.71 9.30 -29.49
CA ILE A 874 26.20 10.67 -29.41
C ILE A 874 27.54 10.76 -30.16
N VAL A 875 27.66 11.76 -31.01
CA VAL A 875 28.91 12.15 -31.66
C VAL A 875 29.34 13.50 -31.10
N ASP A 876 30.49 13.51 -30.43
CA ASP A 876 31.07 14.71 -29.80
C ASP A 876 31.74 15.66 -30.80
N ILE A 877 32.13 16.83 -30.30
CA ILE A 877 32.77 17.89 -31.08
C ILE A 877 34.29 17.74 -31.01
N PHE A 878 34.90 17.48 -32.17
CA PHE A 878 36.33 17.25 -32.24
C PHE A 878 37.20 18.49 -31.99
N CYS A 879 36.73 19.69 -32.33
CA CYS A 879 37.51 20.93 -32.18
C CYS A 879 36.73 22.05 -31.49
N PHE A 880 37.39 22.75 -30.56
CA PHE A 880 36.82 23.87 -29.79
C PHE A 880 36.09 24.88 -30.69
N GLY A 881 34.86 25.23 -30.30
CA GLY A 881 34.04 26.22 -30.99
C GLY A 881 33.41 25.74 -32.31
N GLN A 882 33.60 24.49 -32.72
CA GLN A 882 32.82 23.90 -33.81
C GLN A 882 31.44 23.43 -33.33
N GLN A 883 30.52 23.29 -34.28
CA GLN A 883 29.17 22.76 -34.08
C GLN A 883 29.03 21.53 -34.97
N THR A 884 29.77 20.47 -34.65
CA THR A 884 29.79 19.21 -35.42
C THR A 884 29.09 18.07 -34.69
N GLY A 885 28.67 18.28 -33.44
CA GLY A 885 28.07 17.23 -32.65
C GLY A 885 26.71 16.79 -33.19
N SER A 886 26.31 15.56 -32.86
CA SER A 886 25.00 15.04 -33.21
C SER A 886 24.53 14.00 -32.21
N ILE A 887 23.21 13.90 -32.03
CA ILE A 887 22.57 12.82 -31.30
C ILE A 887 21.57 12.15 -32.23
N SER A 888 21.65 10.83 -32.39
CA SER A 888 20.67 9.99 -33.09
C SER A 888 19.99 9.04 -32.14
N THR A 889 18.70 8.76 -32.35
CA THR A 889 17.90 7.88 -31.50
C THR A 889 17.15 6.82 -32.29
N GLU A 890 17.06 5.62 -31.70
CA GLU A 890 16.22 4.52 -32.16
C GLU A 890 15.14 4.27 -31.10
N ILE A 891 13.87 4.35 -31.52
CA ILE A 891 12.71 4.22 -30.63
C ILE A 891 12.07 2.86 -30.87
N ALA A 892 11.89 2.09 -29.80
CA ALA A 892 11.33 0.75 -29.83
C ALA A 892 10.29 0.55 -28.72
N GLY A 893 9.31 -0.33 -28.96
CA GLY A 893 8.22 -0.61 -28.03
C GLY A 893 7.22 0.55 -27.86
N GLY A 894 6.27 0.42 -26.93
CA GLY A 894 5.12 1.33 -26.86
C GLY A 894 4.19 1.25 -28.08
N ALA A 895 3.22 2.15 -28.17
CA ALA A 895 2.24 2.22 -29.26
C ALA A 895 2.62 3.30 -30.30
N ALA A 896 3.12 2.90 -31.48
CA ALA A 896 3.41 3.86 -32.55
C ALA A 896 2.12 4.47 -33.15
N PRO A 897 2.10 5.74 -33.60
CA PRO A 897 3.24 6.65 -33.79
C PRO A 897 3.86 7.24 -32.52
N TYR A 898 5.07 7.79 -32.65
CA TYR A 898 5.77 8.48 -31.57
C TYR A 898 5.88 9.98 -31.85
N ASP A 899 5.55 10.80 -30.85
CA ASP A 899 5.84 12.23 -30.81
C ASP A 899 7.20 12.47 -30.14
N ILE A 900 8.05 13.26 -30.80
CA ILE A 900 9.46 13.47 -30.42
C ILE A 900 9.67 14.96 -30.16
N HIS A 901 10.23 15.31 -29.01
CA HIS A 901 10.50 16.69 -28.61
C HIS A 901 11.87 16.83 -27.97
N TRP A 902 12.82 17.41 -28.70
CA TRP A 902 14.12 17.81 -28.16
C TRP A 902 14.03 19.17 -27.48
N SER A 903 14.88 19.39 -26.47
CA SER A 903 15.26 20.70 -25.90
C SER A 903 15.60 21.77 -26.95
N THR A 904 16.10 21.36 -28.13
CA THR A 904 16.37 22.26 -29.28
C THR A 904 15.11 22.72 -30.02
N GLY A 905 13.93 22.19 -29.67
CA GLY A 905 12.68 22.34 -30.42
C GLY A 905 12.57 21.43 -31.65
N SER A 906 13.53 20.54 -31.90
CA SER A 906 13.47 19.53 -32.97
C SER A 906 12.45 18.43 -32.65
N THR A 907 11.88 17.84 -33.71
CA THR A 907 11.00 16.66 -33.65
C THR A 907 11.51 15.50 -34.51
N GLN A 908 12.81 15.50 -34.84
CA GLN A 908 13.45 14.46 -35.65
C GLN A 908 14.14 13.41 -34.75
N VAL A 909 14.19 12.15 -35.20
CA VAL A 909 14.97 11.06 -34.57
C VAL A 909 16.49 11.29 -34.59
N GLN A 910 16.96 12.35 -35.24
CA GLN A 910 18.36 12.76 -35.21
C GLN A 910 18.45 14.28 -35.20
N ILE A 911 19.33 14.82 -34.36
CA ILE A 911 19.73 16.22 -34.34
C ILE A 911 21.22 16.33 -34.63
N THR A 912 21.62 17.32 -35.43
CA THR A 912 22.98 17.50 -35.94
C THR A 912 23.40 18.96 -35.90
N ASN A 913 24.70 19.23 -35.99
CA ASN A 913 25.31 20.55 -35.87
C ASN A 913 25.12 21.16 -34.46
N LEU A 914 25.28 20.32 -33.44
CA LEU A 914 25.16 20.72 -32.05
C LEU A 914 26.47 21.36 -31.56
N PRO A 915 26.42 22.48 -30.80
CA PRO A 915 27.50 22.91 -29.90
C PRO A 915 27.62 21.98 -28.69
N ALA A 916 28.71 22.13 -27.92
CA ALA A 916 28.90 21.37 -26.70
C ALA A 916 27.88 21.80 -25.63
N GLY A 917 27.36 20.86 -24.87
CA GLY A 917 26.38 21.10 -23.81
C GLY A 917 25.34 20.00 -23.65
N LEU A 918 24.40 20.25 -22.75
CA LEU A 918 23.34 19.31 -22.36
C LEU A 918 22.09 19.48 -23.22
N TYR A 919 21.56 18.35 -23.68
CA TYR A 919 20.31 18.24 -24.42
C TYR A 919 19.36 17.29 -23.69
N SER A 920 18.10 17.67 -23.56
CA SER A 920 17.03 16.72 -23.22
C SER A 920 16.23 16.30 -24.44
N LEU A 921 15.64 15.10 -24.35
CA LEU A 921 14.68 14.53 -25.30
C LEU A 921 13.47 13.99 -24.53
N THR A 922 12.28 14.37 -24.96
CA THR A 922 11.01 13.73 -24.60
C THR A 922 10.51 12.93 -25.80
N VAL A 923 10.18 11.66 -25.61
CA VAL A 923 9.44 10.84 -26.57
C VAL A 923 8.14 10.41 -25.91
N SER A 924 7.01 10.59 -26.58
CA SER A 924 5.73 10.02 -26.18
C SER A 924 5.15 9.13 -27.28
N ASP A 925 4.44 8.08 -26.90
CA ASP A 925 3.73 7.19 -27.83
C ASP A 925 2.25 7.58 -28.01
N ASP A 926 1.52 6.88 -28.89
CA ASP A 926 0.09 7.12 -29.22
C ASP A 926 -0.85 6.90 -28.02
N ASN A 927 -0.37 6.22 -26.97
CA ASN A 927 -1.05 6.01 -25.69
C ASN A 927 -0.67 7.09 -24.64
N ASN A 928 0.06 8.14 -25.02
CA ASN A 928 0.66 9.16 -24.17
C ASN A 928 1.65 8.61 -23.12
N CYS A 929 2.26 7.45 -23.35
CA CYS A 929 3.35 6.95 -22.50
C CYS A 929 4.60 7.77 -22.79
N VAL A 930 5.18 8.42 -21.77
CA VAL A 930 6.29 9.37 -21.95
C VAL A 930 7.61 8.78 -21.43
N MET A 931 8.64 8.81 -22.27
CA MET A 931 10.04 8.65 -21.88
C MET A 931 10.77 9.99 -21.97
N LEU A 932 11.54 10.31 -20.94
CA LEU A 932 12.31 11.56 -20.83
C LEU A 932 13.79 11.21 -20.58
N LEU A 933 14.66 11.72 -21.45
CA LEU A 933 16.11 11.68 -21.29
C LEU A 933 16.56 13.12 -20.99
N ASP A 934 16.83 13.43 -19.72
CA ASP A 934 17.06 14.80 -19.26
C ASP A 934 18.48 15.34 -19.50
N SER A 935 19.47 14.46 -19.67
CA SER A 935 20.88 14.83 -19.79
C SER A 935 21.62 13.97 -20.82
N LEU A 936 21.54 14.39 -22.08
CA LEU A 936 22.37 13.88 -23.17
C LEU A 936 23.45 14.93 -23.46
N GLU A 937 24.66 14.67 -22.99
CA GLU A 937 25.80 15.58 -23.13
C GLU A 937 26.50 15.38 -24.47
N VAL A 938 26.68 16.46 -25.22
CA VAL A 938 27.62 16.52 -26.35
C VAL A 938 28.90 17.15 -25.81
N GLU A 939 29.97 16.37 -25.72
CA GLU A 939 31.26 16.86 -25.23
C GLU A 939 32.03 17.59 -26.34
N GLY A 940 33.07 18.31 -25.92
CA GLY A 940 34.06 18.92 -26.79
C GLY A 940 35.20 19.52 -25.95
N PRO A 941 36.39 19.76 -26.54
CA PRO A 941 37.51 20.32 -25.78
C PRO A 941 37.18 21.74 -25.27
N ASP A 942 37.42 22.02 -23.99
CA ASP A 942 37.08 23.28 -23.29
C ASP A 942 37.79 24.53 -23.83
N ALA A 943 38.91 24.36 -24.53
CA ALA A 943 39.76 25.43 -25.04
C ALA A 943 40.34 25.04 -26.41
N PRO A 944 40.64 26.01 -27.29
CA PRO A 944 41.34 25.72 -28.54
C PRO A 944 42.80 25.34 -28.28
N VAL A 945 43.43 24.62 -29.21
CA VAL A 945 44.88 24.40 -29.20
C VAL A 945 45.59 25.76 -29.14
N MET A 946 46.35 26.00 -28.08
CA MET A 946 46.99 27.28 -27.80
C MET A 946 48.41 27.10 -27.24
N LEU A 947 49.25 28.12 -27.47
CA LEU A 947 50.55 28.22 -26.81
C LEU A 947 50.35 28.87 -25.43
N GLU A 948 50.61 28.09 -24.38
CA GLU A 948 50.64 28.57 -23.00
C GLU A 948 51.95 29.32 -22.71
N SER A 949 53.07 28.82 -23.25
CA SER A 949 54.37 29.47 -23.10
C SER A 949 55.28 29.23 -24.31
N THR A 950 56.21 30.16 -24.52
CA THR A 950 57.26 30.06 -25.54
C THR A 950 58.51 30.73 -24.99
N GLN A 951 59.57 29.96 -24.76
CA GLN A 951 60.87 30.49 -24.36
C GLN A 951 61.85 30.39 -25.53
N VAL A 952 62.49 31.50 -25.87
CA VAL A 952 63.46 31.57 -26.97
C VAL A 952 64.84 31.91 -26.44
N GLY A 953 65.76 30.95 -26.53
CA GLY A 953 67.18 31.18 -26.35
C GLY A 953 67.79 31.79 -27.58
N GLN A 954 68.29 33.02 -27.47
CA GLN A 954 69.06 33.67 -28.53
C GLN A 954 70.45 33.02 -28.67
N VAL A 955 70.97 32.98 -29.90
CA VAL A 955 72.34 32.48 -30.16
C VAL A 955 73.39 33.31 -29.41
N SER A 956 74.42 32.66 -28.86
CA SER A 956 75.41 33.35 -28.00
C SER A 956 76.40 34.22 -28.79
N CYS A 957 76.48 34.04 -30.11
CA CYS A 957 77.34 34.80 -31.01
C CYS A 957 76.77 34.88 -32.44
N TYR A 958 77.30 35.81 -33.22
CA TYR A 958 76.99 35.94 -34.65
C TYR A 958 77.42 34.67 -35.41
N ASP A 959 76.51 34.12 -36.23
CA ASP A 959 76.67 32.82 -36.91
C ASP A 959 76.71 31.61 -35.93
N GLY A 960 76.18 31.78 -34.71
CA GLY A 960 76.01 30.72 -33.71
C GLY A 960 74.87 29.75 -34.04
N HIS A 961 74.94 28.54 -33.47
CA HIS A 961 73.96 27.47 -33.62
C HIS A 961 73.59 26.88 -32.24
N ASP A 962 73.44 27.73 -31.23
CA ASP A 962 73.15 27.35 -29.83
C ASP A 962 71.83 27.94 -29.31
N GLY A 963 71.00 28.50 -30.19
CA GLY A 963 69.66 28.95 -29.86
C GLY A 963 68.71 27.78 -29.59
N PHE A 964 67.59 28.07 -28.93
CA PHE A 964 66.53 27.09 -28.66
C PHE A 964 65.15 27.73 -28.66
N ILE A 965 64.12 26.91 -28.90
CA ILE A 965 62.71 27.25 -28.70
C ILE A 965 62.10 26.14 -27.86
N ASP A 966 61.57 26.50 -26.70
CA ASP A 966 60.88 25.63 -25.74
C ASP A 966 59.40 26.04 -25.72
N LEU A 967 58.50 25.09 -26.00
CA LEU A 967 57.07 25.32 -26.14
C LEU A 967 56.28 24.66 -25.03
N THR A 968 55.28 25.37 -24.50
CA THR A 968 54.21 24.75 -23.71
C THR A 968 52.90 24.91 -24.47
N VAL A 969 52.28 23.79 -24.83
CA VAL A 969 50.98 23.73 -25.54
C VAL A 969 49.91 23.21 -24.59
N SER A 970 48.72 23.82 -24.65
CA SER A 970 47.52 23.39 -23.93
C SER A 970 46.26 23.62 -24.77
N GLY A 971 45.12 23.10 -24.32
CA GLY A 971 43.85 23.13 -25.07
C GLY A 971 43.80 22.15 -26.26
N GLY A 972 42.64 21.99 -26.89
CA GLY A 972 42.36 20.90 -27.83
C GLY A 972 42.40 19.52 -27.17
N THR A 973 42.44 18.45 -27.97
CA THR A 973 42.54 17.07 -27.47
C THR A 973 44.00 16.65 -27.26
N PRO A 974 44.46 16.32 -26.03
CA PRO A 974 45.86 16.04 -25.75
C PRO A 974 46.47 14.92 -26.62
N GLY A 975 47.50 15.27 -27.40
CA GLY A 975 48.16 14.34 -28.32
C GLY A 975 48.91 15.06 -29.44
N TYR A 976 49.61 16.14 -29.10
CA TYR A 976 50.08 17.12 -30.09
C TYR A 976 51.22 16.60 -30.98
N SER A 977 51.06 16.81 -32.29
CA SER A 977 52.07 16.66 -33.32
C SER A 977 52.57 18.04 -33.77
N TYR A 978 53.88 18.17 -33.94
CA TYR A 978 54.55 19.44 -34.28
C TYR A 978 55.14 19.34 -35.69
N PHE A 979 55.03 20.40 -36.46
CA PHE A 979 55.56 20.50 -37.83
C PHE A 979 56.26 21.85 -37.99
N TRP A 980 57.58 21.83 -37.89
CA TRP A 980 58.40 23.03 -37.98
C TRP A 980 58.86 23.31 -39.42
N SER A 981 59.00 24.60 -39.74
CA SER A 981 59.56 25.13 -41.00
C SER A 981 60.96 24.60 -41.34
N ASN A 982 61.74 24.16 -40.35
CA ASN A 982 63.06 23.53 -40.53
C ASN A 982 62.99 22.01 -40.77
N GLY A 983 61.79 21.40 -40.78
CA GLY A 983 61.55 19.97 -40.95
C GLY A 983 61.62 19.13 -39.67
N ALA A 984 61.65 19.75 -38.49
CA ALA A 984 61.59 19.04 -37.21
C ALA A 984 60.15 18.73 -36.76
N PHE A 985 60.02 17.74 -35.86
CA PHE A 985 58.73 17.25 -35.34
C PHE A 985 58.64 17.16 -33.81
N SER A 986 59.67 17.62 -33.09
CA SER A 986 59.64 17.71 -31.62
C SER A 986 58.90 18.96 -31.17
N GLN A 987 58.33 18.91 -29.96
CA GLN A 987 57.75 20.07 -29.27
C GLN A 987 58.77 21.20 -29.15
N ASP A 988 59.95 20.86 -28.61
CA ASP A 988 61.05 21.80 -28.41
C ASP A 988 62.14 21.62 -29.47
N LEU A 989 62.86 22.70 -29.74
CA LEU A 989 63.98 22.76 -30.67
C LEU A 989 65.23 23.30 -29.99
N PHE A 990 66.39 22.69 -30.29
CA PHE A 990 67.69 23.10 -29.74
C PHE A 990 68.76 23.16 -30.84
N ASN A 991 69.82 23.92 -30.59
CA ASN A 991 70.94 24.17 -31.52
C ASN A 991 70.52 24.88 -32.82
N LEU A 992 69.63 25.87 -32.69
CA LEU A 992 69.12 26.65 -33.81
C LEU A 992 70.05 27.84 -34.16
N PRO A 993 70.24 28.16 -35.45
CA PRO A 993 70.74 29.46 -35.89
C PRO A 993 69.69 30.57 -35.72
N GLU A 994 70.12 31.83 -35.89
CA GLU A 994 69.21 33.00 -35.94
C GLU A 994 68.29 32.94 -37.17
N GLY A 995 66.98 33.01 -36.95
CA GLY A 995 65.97 33.06 -38.00
C GLY A 995 64.54 32.91 -37.44
N PRO A 996 63.50 33.20 -38.25
CA PRO A 996 62.12 32.93 -37.88
C PRO A 996 61.79 31.44 -38.03
N TYR A 997 61.02 30.89 -37.10
CA TYR A 997 60.57 29.51 -37.10
C TYR A 997 59.05 29.42 -37.06
N ASP A 998 58.43 29.09 -38.20
CA ASP A 998 57.02 28.70 -38.22
C ASP A 998 56.85 27.30 -37.62
N CYS A 999 55.84 27.12 -36.77
CA CYS A 999 55.35 25.83 -36.28
C CYS A 999 53.87 25.67 -36.59
N LEU A 1000 53.49 24.52 -37.13
CA LEU A 1000 52.11 24.04 -37.17
C LEU A 1000 51.97 22.94 -36.10
N ILE A 1001 51.09 23.18 -35.14
CA ILE A 1001 50.76 22.27 -34.04
C ILE A 1001 49.40 21.67 -34.39
N ILE A 1002 49.27 20.34 -34.31
CA ILE A 1002 48.05 19.59 -34.60
C ILE A 1002 47.76 18.71 -33.40
N ASP A 1003 46.56 18.77 -32.84
CA ASP A 1003 46.16 17.91 -31.72
C ASP A 1003 45.75 16.48 -32.15
N GLU A 1004 45.35 15.63 -31.21
CA GLU A 1004 45.02 14.22 -31.53
C GLU A 1004 43.85 14.09 -32.53
N LYS A 1005 42.92 15.04 -32.54
CA LYS A 1005 41.72 15.01 -33.39
C LYS A 1005 41.88 15.83 -34.68
N GLY A 1006 43.05 16.42 -34.91
CA GLY A 1006 43.39 17.13 -36.13
C GLY A 1006 43.15 18.65 -36.07
N CYS A 1007 42.84 19.21 -34.90
CA CYS A 1007 42.65 20.65 -34.72
C CYS A 1007 44.01 21.36 -34.73
N THR A 1008 44.12 22.47 -35.46
CA THR A 1008 45.43 23.07 -35.78
C THR A 1008 45.63 24.47 -35.22
N LEU A 1009 46.83 24.73 -34.69
CA LEU A 1009 47.35 26.06 -34.38
C LEU A 1009 48.62 26.32 -35.22
N GLN A 1010 48.65 27.42 -35.96
CA GLN A 1010 49.86 27.86 -36.68
C GLN A 1010 50.42 29.13 -36.03
N THR A 1011 51.74 29.14 -35.80
CA THR A 1011 52.47 30.22 -35.12
C THR A 1011 53.83 30.46 -35.78
N GLN A 1012 54.40 31.66 -35.56
CA GLN A 1012 55.75 32.05 -35.99
C GLN A 1012 56.49 32.61 -34.77
N ILE A 1013 57.73 32.14 -34.57
CA ILE A 1013 58.57 32.42 -33.40
C ILE A 1013 59.92 32.99 -33.85
#